data_AF-A0A0L7L3R4-F1
#
_entry.id   AF-A0A0L7L3R4-F1
#
_cell.length_a   1.000
_cell.length_b   1.000
_cell.length_c   1.000
_cell.angle_alpha   90.00
_cell.angle_beta   90.00
_cell.angle_gamma   90.00
#
_symmetry.space_group_name_H-M   'P 1'
#
loop_
_entity.id
_entity.type
_entity.pdbx_description
1 polymer ?
#
loop_
_entity_poly.entity_id
_entity_poly.type
_entity_poly.pdbx_seq_one_letter_code
_entity_poly.pdbx_strand_id
1 'polypeptide(L)'
;MYVLSAAPLKRSTIDRQTNTQILMLFIILLVLSLISATFNEFWVRTHSDWYIGLNEAQNSNFGFNCLTFLILYNNLIPISLQVTAEIVRFFQSNTPALARTSNLNEELGMVKYIFSDKTGTLTCNVMKFCKCSIAEVCRYLHRVHLQRQDGHPHLQRHEVLQVLYSGGIDKTGTLTCNVMKFCKCSIAEIIYNSPMPNERLEDTLLQQNLQRNHPSAPVIREFLTMMAIYELALVSGAAAFGFVFCTRTPSVVEIKAGGRTEEYTILNVIDFTSTRKRIVLYPRLAREGGGAPRYADGTLAHLESFAVEGLRTLVFAVATIPTQVYKVTQLHGRTLDQLSGCKLLLTVLDWSNTFYKASIAIQNREQKIEEAALLIENNLQLLGATAIEDKLQETAINIAHSARLIHPHMPLILINEDSLDGTRDSIARHAAEFGDSLRQQEEVALVIDGNTLKYAMGCDLKKEFLDLCLASKVVLCCRVSPIQKAEVVDMVATATKAVTLAIGDGANDVAMIQRASVGVGISGVEGLQAVCASDYSIAQFRFLLRLLLVHGAWNYARISKLILYSFYKNICLYVIELWFAIYSAWSGQILFERWTIGFYNLIFTSMPPLAMGLFDKLCSPEIMLQRPELYITSQQSLLFNVRVFWVWAMNSLLHSVMLFWLPVGLAQNPVLWPSGKDGGVHNSAFKTVSEAVRESEIKQRDPAELLAQPRHS
;
A
#
# COMPACT_ATOMS: atom_id res chain seq x y z
N MET A 1 -8.96 -13.56 18.46
CA MET A 1 -9.02 -14.42 17.27
C MET A 1 -9.55 -13.55 16.13
N TYR A 2 -8.66 -12.96 15.32
CA TYR A 2 -9.09 -12.11 14.21
C TYR A 2 -9.60 -13.03 13.10
N VAL A 3 -10.92 -13.08 12.91
CA VAL A 3 -11.53 -13.73 11.75
C VAL A 3 -11.11 -12.90 10.54
N LEU A 4 -10.16 -13.40 9.76
CA LEU A 4 -9.82 -12.85 8.45
C LEU A 4 -11.09 -12.92 7.60
N SER A 5 -11.78 -11.79 7.45
CA SER A 5 -12.90 -11.67 6.53
C SER A 5 -12.45 -12.00 5.12
N ALA A 6 -13.29 -12.73 4.39
CA ALA A 6 -13.06 -12.99 2.97
C ALA A 6 -12.83 -11.66 2.23
N ALA A 7 -11.90 -11.66 1.28
CA ALA A 7 -11.58 -10.45 0.51
C ALA A 7 -12.85 -9.94 -0.20
N PRO A 8 -13.22 -8.66 -0.01
CA PRO A 8 -14.44 -8.12 -0.59
C PRO A 8 -14.32 -8.00 -2.11
N LEU A 9 -15.45 -8.16 -2.81
CA LEU A 9 -15.49 -7.94 -4.26
C LEU A 9 -15.40 -6.44 -4.56
N LYS A 10 -14.22 -5.98 -4.95
CA LYS A 10 -13.98 -4.59 -5.37
C LYS A 10 -14.38 -4.40 -6.83
N ARG A 11 -14.99 -3.26 -7.14
CA ARG A 11 -15.38 -2.87 -8.52
C ARG A 11 -14.81 -1.50 -8.85
N SER A 12 -14.30 -1.39 -10.08
CA SER A 12 -13.78 -0.14 -10.64
C SER A 12 -14.89 0.92 -10.76
N THR A 13 -14.52 2.17 -10.55
CA THR A 13 -15.31 3.37 -10.76
C THR A 13 -15.68 3.52 -12.24
N ILE A 14 -14.77 3.16 -13.15
CA ILE A 14 -15.05 3.13 -14.59
C ILE A 14 -16.15 2.12 -14.90
N ASP A 15 -16.13 0.93 -14.27
CA ASP A 15 -17.20 -0.07 -14.46
C ASP A 15 -18.56 0.46 -14.00
N ARG A 16 -18.61 1.15 -12.85
CA ARG A 16 -19.85 1.77 -12.34
C ARG A 16 -20.39 2.82 -13.30
N GLN A 17 -19.50 3.68 -13.83
CA GLN A 17 -19.89 4.70 -14.82
C GLN A 17 -20.33 4.07 -16.14
N THR A 18 -19.63 3.04 -16.61
CA THR A 18 -19.99 2.30 -17.84
C THR A 18 -21.35 1.62 -17.70
N ASN A 19 -21.64 1.00 -16.55
CA ASN A 19 -22.96 0.42 -16.27
C ASN A 19 -24.08 1.47 -16.30
N THR A 20 -23.79 2.68 -15.81
CA THR A 20 -24.75 3.79 -15.87
C THR A 20 -24.98 4.23 -17.33
N GLN A 21 -23.93 4.26 -18.16
CA GLN A 21 -24.04 4.56 -19.59
C GLN A 21 -24.79 3.47 -20.37
N ILE A 22 -24.55 2.19 -20.06
CA ILE A 22 -25.29 1.06 -20.63
C ILE A 22 -26.78 1.18 -20.29
N LEU A 23 -27.11 1.52 -19.04
CA LEU A 23 -28.50 1.74 -18.63
C LEU A 23 -29.15 2.91 -19.40
N MET A 24 -28.43 4.01 -19.60
CA MET A 24 -28.92 5.13 -20.42
C MET A 24 -29.17 4.69 -21.87
N LEU A 25 -28.26 3.94 -22.48
CA LEU A 25 -28.45 3.39 -23.83
C LEU A 25 -29.61 2.40 -23.92
N PHE A 26 -29.83 1.60 -22.88
CA PHE A 26 -30.98 0.69 -22.81
C PHE A 26 -32.31 1.45 -22.78
N ILE A 27 -32.38 2.57 -22.03
CA ILE A 27 -33.56 3.43 -22.05
C ILE A 27 -33.78 4.03 -23.44
N ILE A 28 -32.71 4.50 -24.10
CA ILE A 28 -32.78 5.04 -25.46
C ILE A 28 -33.25 3.97 -26.46
N LEU A 29 -32.75 2.75 -26.34
CA LEU A 29 -33.18 1.61 -27.13
C LEU A 29 -34.69 1.38 -27.04
N LEU A 30 -35.25 1.36 -25.82
CA LEU A 30 -36.69 1.18 -25.60
C LEU A 30 -37.52 2.32 -26.20
N VAL A 31 -37.03 3.57 -26.07
CA VAL A 31 -37.69 4.74 -26.64
C VAL A 31 -37.67 4.69 -28.17
N LEU A 32 -36.52 4.37 -28.77
CA LEU A 32 -36.39 4.23 -30.22
C LEU A 32 -37.28 3.11 -30.77
N SER A 33 -37.31 1.94 -30.13
CA SER A 33 -38.18 0.84 -30.58
C SER A 33 -39.67 1.19 -30.52
N LEU A 34 -40.08 1.93 -29.49
CA LEU A 34 -41.46 2.40 -29.36
C LEU A 34 -41.80 3.41 -30.47
N ILE A 35 -40.92 4.38 -30.71
CA ILE A 35 -41.09 5.39 -31.77
C ILE A 35 -41.18 4.72 -33.14
N SER A 36 -40.26 3.81 -33.46
CA SER A 36 -40.27 3.07 -34.73
C SER A 36 -41.54 2.24 -34.92
N ALA A 37 -42.03 1.58 -33.86
CA ALA A 37 -43.30 0.84 -33.91
C ALA A 37 -44.50 1.77 -34.17
N THR A 38 -44.53 2.96 -33.56
CA THR A 38 -45.61 3.94 -33.80
C THR A 38 -45.61 4.46 -35.24
N PHE A 39 -44.43 4.71 -35.82
CA PHE A 39 -44.35 5.14 -37.21
C PHE A 39 -44.65 4.03 -38.21
N ASN A 40 -44.28 2.78 -37.91
CA ASN A 40 -44.70 1.62 -38.71
C ASN A 40 -46.24 1.52 -38.76
N GLU A 41 -46.90 1.57 -37.60
CA GLU A 41 -48.36 1.50 -37.52
C GLU A 41 -49.03 2.65 -38.29
N PHE A 42 -48.48 3.87 -38.16
CA PHE A 42 -48.96 5.04 -38.90
C PHE A 42 -48.82 4.85 -40.42
N TRP A 43 -47.70 4.31 -40.89
CA TRP A 43 -47.46 4.08 -42.31
C TRP A 43 -48.41 3.01 -42.88
N VAL A 44 -48.57 1.89 -42.17
CA VAL A 44 -49.45 0.77 -42.56
C VAL A 44 -50.93 1.17 -42.60
N ARG A 45 -51.37 2.13 -41.80
CA ARG A 45 -52.75 2.66 -41.83
C ARG A 45 -53.00 3.67 -42.95
N THR A 46 -51.96 4.37 -43.39
CA THR A 46 -52.09 5.48 -44.36
C THR A 46 -51.93 5.02 -45.81
N HIS A 47 -51.16 3.95 -46.05
CA HIS A 47 -50.87 3.46 -47.40
C HIS A 47 -51.58 2.13 -47.67
N SER A 48 -52.05 1.95 -48.90
CA SER A 48 -52.77 0.75 -49.36
C SER A 48 -52.15 0.21 -50.65
N ASP A 49 -50.86 -0.15 -50.57
CA ASP A 49 -50.12 -0.70 -51.71
C ASP A 49 -50.50 -2.16 -51.95
N TRP A 50 -51.08 -2.44 -53.13
CA TRP A 50 -51.68 -3.73 -53.49
C TRP A 50 -50.70 -4.91 -53.50
N TYR A 51 -49.40 -4.65 -53.68
CA TYR A 51 -48.35 -5.67 -53.81
C TYR A 51 -47.66 -6.05 -52.49
N ILE A 52 -47.86 -5.28 -51.41
CA ILE A 52 -47.16 -5.47 -50.12
C ILE A 52 -47.93 -6.43 -49.19
N GLY A 53 -49.23 -6.62 -49.41
CA GLY A 53 -50.06 -7.46 -48.53
C GLY A 53 -50.35 -6.82 -47.17
N LEU A 54 -50.46 -5.48 -47.11
CA LEU A 54 -50.64 -4.71 -45.87
C LEU A 54 -51.88 -5.11 -45.06
N ASN A 55 -52.90 -5.69 -45.68
CA ASN A 55 -54.11 -6.18 -45.00
C ASN A 55 -53.83 -7.34 -44.03
N GLU A 56 -52.81 -8.17 -44.29
CA GLU A 56 -52.35 -9.20 -43.36
C GLU A 56 -51.48 -8.59 -42.24
N ALA A 57 -50.70 -7.57 -42.58
CA ALA A 57 -49.84 -6.85 -41.63
C ALA A 57 -50.61 -5.94 -40.66
N GLN A 58 -51.76 -5.39 -41.06
CA GLN A 58 -52.65 -4.61 -40.17
C GLN A 58 -53.20 -5.42 -38.99
N ASN A 59 -53.23 -6.76 -39.11
CA ASN A 59 -53.62 -7.65 -38.01
C ASN A 59 -52.46 -7.99 -37.06
N SER A 60 -51.24 -7.46 -37.30
CA SER A 60 -50.11 -7.69 -36.40
C SER A 60 -50.22 -6.83 -35.14
N ASN A 61 -49.95 -7.43 -33.98
CA ASN A 61 -49.99 -6.69 -32.73
C ASN A 61 -48.85 -5.66 -32.69
N PHE A 62 -49.16 -4.40 -32.34
CA PHE A 62 -48.18 -3.34 -32.07
C PHE A 62 -47.00 -3.81 -31.18
N GLY A 63 -47.28 -4.69 -30.22
CA GLY A 63 -46.27 -5.30 -29.36
C GLY A 63 -45.23 -6.16 -30.13
N PHE A 64 -45.65 -6.90 -31.15
CA PHE A 64 -44.72 -7.66 -32.01
C PHE A 64 -43.87 -6.73 -32.87
N ASN A 65 -44.44 -5.64 -33.42
CA ASN A 65 -43.66 -4.65 -34.16
C ASN A 65 -42.62 -3.97 -33.26
N CYS A 66 -43.00 -3.61 -32.03
CA CYS A 66 -42.08 -3.08 -31.03
C CYS A 66 -40.95 -4.08 -30.69
N LEU A 67 -41.27 -5.37 -30.53
CA LEU A 67 -40.28 -6.42 -30.29
C LEU A 67 -39.31 -6.58 -31.47
N THR A 68 -39.81 -6.51 -32.71
CA THR A 68 -38.97 -6.55 -33.91
C THR A 68 -37.94 -5.41 -33.91
N PHE A 69 -38.36 -4.18 -33.60
CA PHE A 69 -37.43 -3.05 -33.50
C PHE A 69 -36.47 -3.16 -32.31
N LEU A 70 -36.90 -3.73 -31.19
CA LEU A 70 -36.02 -4.00 -30.06
C LEU A 70 -34.92 -4.99 -30.44
N ILE A 71 -35.23 -6.04 -31.19
CA ILE A 71 -34.25 -7.00 -31.71
C ILE A 71 -33.32 -6.33 -32.72
N LEU A 72 -33.86 -5.49 -33.61
CA LEU A 72 -33.09 -4.76 -34.63
C LEU A 72 -32.02 -3.87 -34.00
N TYR A 73 -32.37 -3.16 -32.91
CA TYR A 73 -31.50 -2.20 -32.26
C TYR A 73 -30.76 -2.75 -31.02
N ASN A 74 -30.94 -4.02 -30.65
CA ASN A 74 -30.34 -4.64 -29.45
C ASN A 74 -28.83 -4.39 -29.33
N ASN A 75 -28.12 -4.53 -30.45
CA ASN A 75 -26.67 -4.39 -30.50
C ASN A 75 -26.18 -2.93 -30.38
N LEU A 76 -27.06 -1.94 -30.21
CA LEU A 76 -26.68 -0.59 -29.75
C LEU A 76 -25.89 -0.67 -28.43
N ILE A 77 -26.22 -1.66 -27.59
CA ILE A 77 -25.44 -2.00 -26.40
C ILE A 77 -24.33 -2.98 -26.84
N PRO A 78 -23.04 -2.60 -26.69
CA PRO A 78 -21.94 -3.42 -27.17
C PRO A 78 -21.71 -4.64 -26.25
N ILE A 79 -22.31 -5.78 -26.59
CA ILE A 79 -22.16 -7.03 -25.82
C ILE A 79 -20.68 -7.45 -25.71
N SER A 80 -19.90 -7.22 -26.77
CA SER A 80 -18.47 -7.55 -26.82
C SER A 80 -17.59 -6.64 -25.96
N LEU A 81 -18.11 -5.52 -25.43
CA LEU A 81 -17.34 -4.56 -24.64
C LEU A 81 -16.73 -5.20 -23.40
N GLN A 82 -17.54 -5.95 -22.64
CA GLN A 82 -17.11 -6.55 -21.39
C GLN A 82 -15.96 -7.55 -21.62
N VAL A 83 -16.11 -8.43 -22.60
CA VAL A 83 -15.09 -9.42 -22.97
C VAL A 83 -13.81 -8.74 -23.45
N THR A 84 -13.94 -7.71 -24.30
CA THR A 84 -12.77 -6.97 -24.82
C THR A 84 -12.03 -6.25 -23.68
N ALA A 85 -12.75 -5.64 -22.74
CA ALA A 85 -12.17 -4.98 -21.58
C ALA A 85 -11.47 -5.99 -20.64
N GLU A 86 -12.07 -7.16 -20.39
CA GLU A 86 -11.46 -8.22 -19.57
C GLU A 86 -10.16 -8.75 -20.18
N ILE A 87 -10.14 -9.01 -21.50
CA ILE A 87 -8.92 -9.41 -22.22
C ILE A 87 -7.83 -8.35 -22.03
N VAL A 88 -8.16 -7.07 -22.22
CA VAL A 88 -7.20 -5.98 -22.07
C VAL A 88 -6.68 -5.87 -20.64
N ARG A 89 -7.55 -5.95 -19.63
CA ARG A 89 -7.16 -5.92 -18.21
C ARG A 89 -6.25 -7.09 -17.85
N PHE A 90 -6.52 -8.28 -18.40
CA PHE A 90 -5.66 -9.44 -18.22
C PHE A 90 -4.24 -9.17 -18.75
N PHE A 91 -4.09 -8.71 -19.99
CA PHE A 91 -2.76 -8.41 -20.53
C PHE A 91 -2.06 -7.23 -19.82
N GLN A 92 -2.82 -6.24 -19.34
CA GLN A 92 -2.28 -5.13 -18.55
C GLN A 92 -1.74 -5.57 -17.18
N SER A 93 -2.18 -6.70 -16.63
CA SER A 93 -1.67 -7.24 -15.36
C SER A 93 -0.26 -7.84 -15.44
N ASN A 94 0.28 -8.04 -16.66
CA ASN A 94 1.59 -8.66 -16.87
C ASN A 94 2.74 -7.67 -16.63
N THR A 95 2.88 -7.23 -15.39
CA THR A 95 3.95 -6.34 -14.91
C THR A 95 4.80 -7.05 -13.86
N PRO A 96 6.02 -6.56 -13.54
CA PRO A 96 6.84 -7.15 -12.47
C PRO A 96 6.18 -7.11 -11.09
N ALA A 97 5.21 -6.21 -10.89
CA ALA A 97 4.32 -6.24 -9.74
C ALA A 97 3.23 -7.29 -9.98
N LEU A 98 3.05 -8.21 -9.04
CA LEU A 98 2.04 -9.25 -9.16
C LEU A 98 0.66 -8.65 -8.92
N ALA A 99 -0.10 -8.45 -9.99
CA ALA A 99 -1.50 -8.07 -9.93
C ALA A 99 -2.36 -9.31 -9.68
N ARG A 100 -3.10 -9.30 -8.57
CA ARG A 100 -4.03 -10.38 -8.16
C ARG A 100 -5.44 -10.07 -8.60
N THR A 101 -5.80 -8.79 -8.62
CA THR A 101 -7.10 -8.29 -9.09
C THR A 101 -6.92 -7.42 -10.33
N SER A 102 -7.09 -7.98 -11.53
CA SER A 102 -6.91 -7.24 -12.79
C SER A 102 -8.02 -6.21 -13.07
N ASN A 103 -9.19 -6.36 -12.44
CA ASN A 103 -10.35 -5.45 -12.58
C ASN A 103 -10.12 -4.04 -12.00
N LEU A 104 -8.99 -3.80 -11.34
CA LEU A 104 -8.66 -2.53 -10.69
C LEU A 104 -7.46 -1.83 -11.35
N ASN A 105 -7.00 -2.31 -12.51
CA ASN A 105 -5.84 -1.74 -13.22
C ASN A 105 -6.01 -0.25 -13.52
N GLU A 106 -7.22 0.16 -13.88
CA GLU A 106 -7.56 1.57 -14.12
C GLU A 106 -7.75 2.40 -12.84
N GLU A 107 -8.10 1.77 -11.70
CA GLU A 107 -8.28 2.46 -10.41
C GLU A 107 -6.96 3.03 -9.90
N LEU A 108 -5.85 2.36 -10.20
CA LEU A 108 -4.49 2.86 -9.95
C LEU A 108 -4.21 4.21 -10.62
N GLY A 109 -4.95 4.60 -11.65
CA GLY A 109 -4.82 5.91 -12.32
C GLY A 109 -5.58 7.03 -11.61
N MET A 110 -6.47 6.71 -10.67
CA MET A 110 -7.39 7.66 -10.04
C MET A 110 -7.13 7.86 -8.55
N VAL A 111 -6.08 7.25 -8.00
CA VAL A 111 -5.76 7.30 -6.56
C VAL A 111 -5.49 8.74 -6.13
N LYS A 112 -6.25 9.19 -5.12
CA LYS A 112 -6.10 10.53 -4.53
C LYS A 112 -5.49 10.51 -3.13
N TYR A 113 -5.85 9.51 -2.33
CA TYR A 113 -5.35 9.36 -0.96
C TYR A 113 -4.60 8.05 -0.81
N ILE A 114 -3.42 8.10 -0.17
CA ILE A 114 -2.59 6.93 0.12
C ILE A 114 -2.50 6.79 1.65
N PHE A 115 -2.95 5.64 2.14
CA PHE A 115 -2.81 5.22 3.53
C PHE A 115 -1.65 4.23 3.61
N SER A 116 -0.60 4.58 4.33
CA SER A 116 0.61 3.75 4.45
C SER A 116 0.81 3.32 5.88
N ASP A 117 1.16 2.05 6.08
CA ASP A 117 1.75 1.65 7.34
C ASP A 117 3.16 2.19 7.49
N LYS A 118 3.62 2.30 8.75
CA LYS A 118 4.95 2.81 9.08
C LYS A 118 6.00 1.70 9.03
N THR A 119 5.77 0.62 9.78
CA THR A 119 6.75 -0.42 10.04
C THR A 119 6.70 -1.46 8.92
N GLY A 120 7.84 -1.95 8.44
CA GLY A 120 7.90 -2.89 7.31
C GLY A 120 7.60 -2.26 5.94
N THR A 121 6.85 -1.15 5.91
CA THR A 121 6.49 -0.42 4.68
C THR A 121 7.42 0.76 4.41
N LEU A 122 7.47 1.75 5.29
CA LEU A 122 8.33 2.94 5.14
C LEU A 122 9.73 2.70 5.73
N THR A 123 9.79 1.96 6.84
CA THR A 123 11.05 1.65 7.55
C THR A 123 11.36 0.16 7.51
N CYS A 124 12.64 -0.18 7.35
CA CYS A 124 13.12 -1.52 7.70
C CYS A 124 12.94 -1.74 9.20
N ASN A 125 12.40 -2.88 9.60
CA ASN A 125 12.35 -3.31 11.01
C ASN A 125 13.75 -3.75 11.50
N VAL A 126 14.74 -2.86 11.39
CA VAL A 126 16.14 -3.10 11.75
C VAL A 126 16.54 -2.04 12.77
N MET A 127 16.60 -2.47 14.02
CA MET A 127 17.06 -1.66 15.15
C MET A 127 18.58 -1.52 15.09
N LYS A 128 19.09 -0.28 15.15
CA LYS A 128 20.52 0.01 15.03
C LYS A 128 21.05 0.67 16.31
N PHE A 129 22.20 0.18 16.76
CA PHE A 129 22.92 0.72 17.90
C PHE A 129 23.60 2.04 17.50
N CYS A 130 23.27 3.14 18.18
CA CYS A 130 23.72 4.48 17.78
C CYS A 130 24.86 5.00 18.65
N LYS A 131 24.67 5.03 19.98
CA LYS A 131 25.63 5.60 20.91
C LYS A 131 25.72 4.77 22.19
N CYS A 132 26.83 4.91 22.91
CA CYS A 132 26.94 4.47 24.29
C CYS A 132 27.83 5.39 25.11
N SER A 133 27.62 5.38 26.42
CA SER A 133 28.36 6.09 27.45
C SER A 133 28.86 5.07 28.46
N ILE A 134 30.18 5.01 28.67
CA ILE A 134 30.85 4.08 29.59
C ILE A 134 31.88 4.88 30.41
N ALA A 135 31.77 4.86 31.74
CA ALA A 135 32.72 5.50 32.67
C ALA A 135 33.04 6.99 32.38
N GLU A 136 32.01 7.85 32.45
CA GLU A 136 32.10 9.32 32.56
C GLU A 136 32.54 10.20 31.38
N VAL A 137 32.69 9.70 30.13
CA VAL A 137 33.06 10.60 29.02
C VAL A 137 32.29 10.33 27.73
N CYS A 138 31.59 11.35 27.23
CA CYS A 138 31.12 11.48 25.86
C CYS A 138 31.62 12.83 25.32
N ARG A 139 32.70 12.86 24.53
CA ARG A 139 33.09 14.07 23.80
C ARG A 139 32.60 13.98 22.36
N TYR A 140 31.85 15.02 21.99
CA TYR A 140 31.20 15.28 20.71
C TYR A 140 31.92 14.73 19.48
N LEU A 141 31.14 14.23 18.51
CA LEU A 141 31.52 14.42 17.11
C LEU A 141 30.31 14.72 16.21
N HIS A 142 30.57 15.68 15.34
CA HIS A 142 29.71 16.40 14.42
C HIS A 142 28.84 15.50 13.53
N ARG A 143 27.59 15.93 13.30
CA ARG A 143 26.71 15.47 12.22
C ARG A 143 27.49 15.40 10.91
N VAL A 144 27.55 14.23 10.28
CA VAL A 144 27.52 14.20 8.81
C VAL A 144 26.04 14.24 8.45
N HIS A 145 25.50 15.45 8.31
CA HIS A 145 24.29 15.62 7.53
C HIS A 145 24.63 15.28 6.09
N LEU A 146 24.11 14.17 5.59
CA LEU A 146 23.91 14.03 4.14
C LEU A 146 22.76 14.96 3.74
N GLN A 147 23.02 16.27 3.78
CA GLN A 147 22.36 17.15 2.83
C GLN A 147 22.97 16.83 1.48
N ARG A 148 22.16 16.27 0.57
CA ARG A 148 22.46 16.40 -0.86
C ARG A 148 22.53 17.90 -1.16
N GLN A 149 23.73 18.43 -1.40
CA GLN A 149 23.88 19.60 -2.23
C GLN A 149 23.62 19.15 -3.67
N ASP A 150 22.44 19.44 -4.20
CA ASP A 150 22.22 19.41 -5.64
C ASP A 150 21.63 20.74 -6.05
N GLY A 151 22.54 21.61 -6.47
CA GLY A 151 22.26 22.82 -7.19
C GLY A 151 23.54 23.22 -7.91
N HIS A 152 23.88 22.51 -9.00
CA HIS A 152 24.58 23.00 -10.20
C HIS A 152 24.85 21.82 -11.16
N PRO A 153 24.53 21.93 -12.46
CA PRO A 153 24.88 20.93 -13.46
C PRO A 153 26.28 21.20 -14.03
N HIS A 154 27.01 20.11 -14.30
CA HIS A 154 28.29 20.00 -15.04
C HIS A 154 29.61 19.86 -14.25
N LEU A 155 30.31 18.76 -14.62
CA LEU A 155 31.76 18.51 -14.59
C LEU A 155 32.48 18.32 -13.24
N GLN A 156 32.70 17.06 -12.84
CA GLN A 156 33.97 16.31 -13.05
C GLN A 156 33.97 15.05 -12.18
N ARG A 157 34.27 13.91 -12.81
CA ARG A 157 34.52 12.61 -12.17
C ARG A 157 35.67 12.75 -11.18
N HIS A 158 35.43 12.51 -9.90
CA HIS A 158 36.45 12.04 -8.98
C HIS A 158 35.99 10.71 -8.35
N GLU A 159 36.82 9.70 -8.56
CA GLU A 159 36.70 8.33 -8.09
C GLU A 159 36.61 8.29 -6.56
N VAL A 160 35.55 7.70 -6.02
CA VAL A 160 35.52 7.20 -4.65
C VAL A 160 35.43 5.68 -4.73
N LEU A 161 36.50 5.04 -4.27
CA LEU A 161 36.73 3.60 -4.26
C LEU A 161 35.50 2.79 -3.80
N GLN A 162 34.95 2.07 -4.76
CA GLN A 162 34.22 0.83 -4.58
C GLN A 162 35.26 -0.29 -4.37
N VAL A 163 35.44 -0.75 -3.12
CA VAL A 163 36.18 -2.00 -2.84
C VAL A 163 35.41 -2.86 -1.84
N LEU A 164 34.71 -3.83 -2.42
CA LEU A 164 34.54 -5.23 -1.99
C LEU A 164 34.15 -5.51 -0.53
N TYR A 165 32.84 -5.66 -0.28
CA TYR A 165 32.36 -6.87 0.40
C TYR A 165 31.75 -7.79 -0.65
N SER A 166 32.41 -8.92 -0.90
CA SER A 166 31.88 -10.00 -1.73
C SER A 166 30.77 -10.72 -0.98
N GLY A 167 29.61 -10.91 -1.63
CA GLY A 167 28.63 -11.92 -1.21
C GLY A 167 27.45 -11.42 -0.38
N GLY A 168 26.75 -10.38 -0.84
CA GLY A 168 25.45 -10.00 -0.28
C GLY A 168 24.81 -8.93 -1.14
N ILE A 169 24.03 -9.34 -2.14
CA ILE A 169 23.24 -8.41 -2.95
C ILE A 169 22.28 -7.66 -2.02
N ASP A 170 22.42 -6.34 -1.92
CA ASP A 170 21.47 -5.45 -1.28
C ASP A 170 20.08 -5.61 -1.93
N LYS A 171 19.16 -6.27 -1.22
CA LYS A 171 17.80 -6.59 -1.71
C LYS A 171 16.70 -5.65 -1.17
N THR A 172 16.98 -4.70 -0.29
CA THR A 172 15.94 -4.10 0.58
C THR A 172 15.42 -2.72 0.17
N GLY A 173 16.21 -1.88 -0.52
CA GLY A 173 15.72 -0.73 -1.31
C GLY A 173 14.67 0.24 -0.71
N THR A 174 14.55 0.35 0.60
CA THR A 174 13.60 1.21 1.34
C THR A 174 14.03 2.68 1.34
N LEU A 175 13.10 3.62 1.56
CA LEU A 175 13.35 5.07 1.46
C LEU A 175 14.40 5.58 2.47
N THR A 176 14.54 4.92 3.61
CA THR A 176 15.58 5.20 4.60
C THR A 176 16.51 3.99 4.74
N CYS A 177 17.53 3.93 3.90
CA CYS A 177 18.70 3.10 4.20
C CYS A 177 19.62 3.89 5.14
N ASN A 178 19.33 3.92 6.44
CA ASN A 178 20.30 4.41 7.43
C ASN A 178 21.44 3.39 7.54
N VAL A 179 22.32 3.28 6.55
CA VAL A 179 23.56 2.50 6.69
C VAL A 179 24.49 3.29 7.60
N MET A 180 24.32 3.10 8.90
CA MET A 180 25.22 3.64 9.91
C MET A 180 26.28 2.60 10.21
N LYS A 181 27.50 2.91 9.79
CA LYS A 181 28.70 2.28 10.33
C LYS A 181 28.87 2.78 11.75
N PHE A 182 29.23 1.88 12.65
CA PHE A 182 29.73 2.23 13.96
C PHE A 182 30.88 3.25 13.76
N CYS A 183 30.78 4.44 14.35
CA CYS A 183 31.77 5.48 14.08
C CYS A 183 32.77 5.60 15.23
N LYS A 184 32.33 5.92 16.47
CA LYS A 184 33.22 6.15 17.62
C LYS A 184 32.51 5.93 18.97
N CYS A 185 33.23 5.37 19.95
CA CYS A 185 32.85 5.27 21.36
C CYS A 185 33.97 5.86 22.20
N SER A 186 33.69 6.80 23.10
CA SER A 186 34.68 7.21 24.11
C SER A 186 34.53 6.35 25.36
N ILE A 187 35.65 5.89 25.90
CA ILE A 187 35.67 5.06 27.10
C ILE A 187 36.81 5.55 28.01
N ALA A 188 36.49 5.98 29.23
CA ALA A 188 37.49 6.45 30.19
C ALA A 188 38.52 7.44 29.60
N GLU A 189 38.02 8.55 29.04
CA GLU A 189 38.80 9.64 28.39
C GLU A 189 39.46 9.32 27.04
N ILE A 190 39.40 8.08 26.56
CA ILE A 190 40.01 7.67 25.28
C ILE A 190 38.92 7.46 24.21
N ILE A 191 39.10 8.00 23.01
CA ILE A 191 38.19 7.80 21.88
C ILE A 191 38.58 6.53 21.14
N TYR A 192 37.68 5.54 21.13
CA TYR A 192 37.82 4.29 20.40
C TYR A 192 37.02 4.37 19.10
N ASN A 193 37.70 4.25 17.97
CA ASN A 193 37.05 4.19 16.66
C ASN A 193 36.56 2.77 16.39
N SER A 194 35.57 2.63 15.51
CA SER A 194 35.31 1.33 14.87
C SER A 194 36.56 0.87 14.12
N PRO A 195 36.95 -0.42 14.19
CA PRO A 195 38.03 -0.93 13.37
C PRO A 195 37.75 -0.62 11.89
N MET A 196 38.72 -0.01 11.21
CA MET A 196 38.64 0.17 9.76
C MET A 196 38.54 -1.21 9.07
N PRO A 197 37.96 -1.32 7.85
CA PRO A 197 37.76 -2.62 7.19
C PRO A 197 39.03 -3.49 7.03
N ASN A 198 40.21 -2.86 7.06
CA ASN A 198 41.53 -3.50 6.94
C ASN A 198 42.33 -3.52 8.26
N GLU A 199 41.77 -3.03 9.36
CA GLU A 199 42.40 -3.01 10.69
C GLU A 199 42.04 -4.30 11.43
N ARG A 200 43.04 -5.03 11.95
CA ARG A 200 42.75 -6.21 12.76
C ARG A 200 42.18 -5.74 14.09
N LEU A 201 41.22 -6.50 14.61
CA LEU A 201 40.58 -6.18 15.90
C LEU A 201 41.61 -6.06 17.06
N GLU A 202 42.72 -6.79 16.95
CA GLU A 202 43.88 -6.76 17.85
C GLU A 202 44.64 -5.43 17.87
N ASP A 203 44.58 -4.67 16.76
CA ASP A 203 45.29 -3.39 16.60
C ASP A 203 44.47 -2.20 17.14
N THR A 204 43.19 -2.42 17.46
CA THR A 204 42.33 -1.36 18.00
C THR A 204 42.81 -0.90 19.37
N LEU A 205 42.78 0.41 19.61
CA LEU A 205 43.10 1.01 20.91
C LEU A 205 42.35 0.36 22.07
N LEU A 206 41.13 -0.14 21.82
CA LEU A 206 40.28 -0.78 22.81
C LEU A 206 40.85 -2.12 23.24
N GLN A 207 41.18 -2.95 22.26
CA GLN A 207 41.76 -4.26 22.51
C GLN A 207 43.14 -4.13 23.16
N GLN A 208 43.94 -3.14 22.75
CA GLN A 208 45.23 -2.83 23.39
C GLN A 208 45.06 -2.38 24.85
N ASN A 209 44.09 -1.53 25.17
CA ASN A 209 43.83 -1.08 26.54
C ASN A 209 43.23 -2.18 27.43
N LEU A 210 42.43 -3.09 26.85
CA LEU A 210 41.96 -4.30 27.52
C LEU A 210 43.10 -5.30 27.80
N GLN A 211 44.03 -5.46 26.86
CA GLN A 211 45.21 -6.33 27.03
C GLN A 211 46.25 -5.75 28.00
N ARG A 212 46.41 -4.41 28.04
CA ARG A 212 47.33 -3.69 28.92
C ARG A 212 46.78 -3.43 30.34
N ASN A 213 45.58 -3.92 30.67
CA ASN A 213 44.91 -3.74 31.96
C ASN A 213 44.84 -2.26 32.42
N HIS A 214 44.34 -1.37 31.56
CA HIS A 214 44.01 0.00 31.95
C HIS A 214 43.05 0.01 33.17
N PRO A 215 43.10 0.99 34.08
CA PRO A 215 42.22 1.05 35.26
C PRO A 215 40.71 0.96 34.95
N SER A 216 40.29 1.38 33.76
CA SER A 216 38.89 1.24 33.29
C SER A 216 38.58 -0.10 32.61
N ALA A 217 39.57 -0.86 32.16
CA ALA A 217 39.41 -2.16 31.49
C ALA A 217 38.41 -3.12 32.15
N PRO A 218 38.36 -3.29 33.50
CA PRO A 218 37.36 -4.17 34.13
C PRO A 218 35.92 -3.70 33.88
N VAL A 219 35.63 -2.41 34.00
CA VAL A 219 34.29 -1.83 33.81
C VAL A 219 33.84 -1.94 32.35
N ILE A 220 34.76 -1.72 31.42
CA ILE A 220 34.52 -1.81 29.97
C ILE A 220 34.16 -3.23 29.57
N ARG A 221 34.95 -4.19 30.05
CA ARG A 221 34.74 -5.60 29.76
C ARG A 221 33.40 -6.08 30.33
N GLU A 222 33.04 -5.65 31.53
CA GLU A 222 31.75 -5.98 32.14
C GLU A 222 30.58 -5.40 31.35
N PHE A 223 30.67 -4.14 30.93
CA PHE A 223 29.65 -3.50 30.09
C PHE A 223 29.49 -4.19 28.72
N LEU A 224 30.59 -4.48 28.01
CA LEU A 224 30.56 -5.14 26.71
C LEU A 224 30.05 -6.58 26.79
N THR A 225 30.42 -7.31 27.85
CA THR A 225 29.86 -8.64 28.15
C THR A 225 28.36 -8.55 28.36
N MET A 226 27.87 -7.58 29.14
CA MET A 226 26.43 -7.40 29.36
C MET A 226 25.68 -7.04 28.08
N MET A 227 26.26 -6.21 27.21
CA MET A 227 25.67 -5.94 25.88
C MET A 227 25.61 -7.19 25.00
N ALA A 228 26.66 -8.03 25.02
CA ALA A 228 26.73 -9.26 24.22
C ALA A 228 25.68 -10.31 24.62
N ILE A 229 25.20 -10.27 25.87
CA ILE A 229 24.23 -11.22 26.40
C ILE A 229 22.77 -10.70 26.23
N TYR A 230 22.59 -9.43 25.85
CA TYR A 230 21.29 -8.75 25.77
C TYR A 230 20.67 -8.79 24.35
N GLU A 231 19.60 -8.03 24.08
CA GLU A 231 18.86 -7.92 22.80
C GLU A 231 19.74 -7.89 21.53
N LEU A 232 19.20 -8.43 20.42
CA LEU A 232 19.89 -8.68 19.14
C LEU A 232 20.68 -7.48 18.59
N ALA A 233 20.14 -6.26 18.71
CA ALA A 233 20.83 -5.03 18.23
C ALA A 233 22.08 -4.70 19.06
N LEU A 234 22.07 -5.02 20.36
CA LEU A 234 23.19 -4.85 21.28
C LEU A 234 24.24 -5.94 21.11
N VAL A 235 23.83 -7.18 20.80
CA VAL A 235 24.75 -8.28 20.44
C VAL A 235 25.59 -7.92 19.23
N SER A 236 24.97 -7.35 18.20
CA SER A 236 25.70 -6.92 17.00
C SER A 236 26.69 -5.80 17.30
N GLY A 237 26.32 -4.86 18.19
CA GLY A 237 27.22 -3.81 18.67
C GLY A 237 28.40 -4.36 19.48
N ALA A 238 28.18 -5.33 20.36
CA ALA A 238 29.23 -5.98 21.15
C ALA A 238 30.18 -6.83 20.31
N ALA A 239 29.65 -7.53 19.29
CA ALA A 239 30.45 -8.34 18.36
C ALA A 239 31.46 -7.48 17.58
N ALA A 240 31.12 -6.24 17.24
CA ALA A 240 32.03 -5.30 16.60
C ALA A 240 33.27 -4.96 17.44
N PHE A 241 33.19 -5.16 18.77
CA PHE A 241 34.29 -4.98 19.71
C PHE A 241 34.96 -6.29 20.14
N GLY A 242 34.68 -7.41 19.45
CA GLY A 242 35.31 -8.69 19.73
C GLY A 242 34.72 -9.44 20.92
N PHE A 243 33.52 -9.05 21.35
CA PHE A 243 32.68 -9.79 22.31
C PHE A 243 31.55 -10.46 21.55
N VAL A 244 31.81 -11.68 21.08
CA VAL A 244 30.87 -12.42 20.23
C VAL A 244 30.06 -13.37 21.10
N PHE A 245 28.75 -13.24 21.08
CA PHE A 245 27.85 -14.22 21.67
C PHE A 245 27.90 -15.53 20.88
N CYS A 246 28.13 -16.66 21.55
CA CYS A 246 28.23 -17.97 20.90
C CYS A 246 26.93 -18.76 21.04
N THR A 247 26.61 -19.19 22.27
CA THR A 247 25.46 -20.05 22.57
C THR A 247 24.85 -19.69 23.93
N ARG A 248 23.57 -20.03 24.13
CA ARG A 248 22.88 -19.85 25.41
C ARG A 248 22.02 -21.07 25.72
N THR A 249 22.18 -21.58 26.92
CA THR A 249 21.29 -22.53 27.59
C THR A 249 20.53 -21.79 28.71
N PRO A 250 19.47 -22.40 29.31
CA PRO A 250 18.74 -21.77 30.41
C PRO A 250 19.61 -21.42 31.63
N SER A 251 20.73 -22.13 31.83
CA SER A 251 21.62 -21.98 32.98
C SER A 251 23.01 -21.41 32.65
N VAL A 252 23.45 -21.46 31.39
CA VAL A 252 24.81 -21.05 30.98
C VAL A 252 24.79 -20.26 29.67
N VAL A 253 25.58 -19.19 29.59
CA VAL A 253 25.85 -18.41 28.37
C VAL A 253 27.32 -18.49 28.04
N GLU A 254 27.62 -18.79 26.78
CA GLU A 254 28.98 -18.78 26.23
C GLU A 254 29.21 -17.53 25.40
N ILE A 255 30.25 -16.77 25.74
CA ILE A 255 30.71 -15.63 24.95
C ILE A 255 32.18 -15.82 24.58
N LYS A 256 32.57 -15.30 23.42
CA LYS A 256 33.96 -15.19 23.00
C LYS A 256 34.42 -13.75 23.19
N ALA A 257 35.14 -13.49 24.28
CA ALA A 257 35.68 -12.18 24.62
C ALA A 257 37.16 -12.11 24.23
N GLY A 258 37.50 -11.29 23.23
CA GLY A 258 38.90 -11.07 22.80
C GLY A 258 39.62 -12.35 22.38
N GLY A 259 38.89 -13.29 21.78
CA GLY A 259 39.42 -14.57 21.30
C GLY A 259 39.33 -15.75 22.28
N ARG A 260 39.04 -15.50 23.57
CA ARG A 260 38.85 -16.55 24.59
C ARG A 260 37.36 -16.83 24.82
N THR A 261 37.00 -18.10 24.92
CA THR A 261 35.63 -18.50 25.29
C THR A 261 35.47 -18.44 26.80
N GLU A 262 34.44 -17.73 27.25
CA GLU A 262 34.08 -17.55 28.65
C GLU A 262 32.65 -18.03 28.88
N GLU A 263 32.48 -18.82 29.94
CA GLU A 263 31.19 -19.37 30.35
C GLU A 263 30.63 -18.59 31.55
N TYR A 264 29.39 -18.12 31.42
CA TYR A 264 28.67 -17.37 32.45
C TYR A 264 27.46 -18.17 32.89
N THR A 265 27.40 -18.55 34.16
CA THR A 265 26.19 -19.19 34.72
C THR A 265 25.13 -18.13 35.02
N ILE A 266 23.96 -18.25 34.40
CA ILE A 266 22.77 -17.45 34.71
C ILE A 266 22.09 -18.09 35.92
N LEU A 267 21.94 -17.32 36.99
CA LEU A 267 21.27 -17.80 38.20
C LEU A 267 19.75 -17.67 38.12
N ASN A 268 19.29 -16.50 37.67
CA ASN A 268 17.88 -16.21 37.41
C ASN A 268 17.79 -15.08 36.38
N VAL A 269 16.65 -14.98 35.71
CA VAL A 269 16.29 -13.86 34.83
C VAL A 269 14.95 -13.33 35.30
N ILE A 270 14.88 -12.04 35.58
CA ILE A 270 13.60 -11.36 35.80
C ILE A 270 13.29 -10.57 34.54
N ASP A 271 12.30 -11.03 33.79
CA ASP A 271 11.96 -10.52 32.47
C ASP A 271 11.49 -9.06 32.49
N PHE A 272 11.52 -8.46 31.30
CA PHE A 272 10.95 -7.14 31.05
C PHE A 272 9.43 -7.19 31.11
N THR A 273 8.82 -6.25 31.81
CA THR A 273 7.39 -5.97 31.71
C THR A 273 7.17 -4.48 31.42
N SER A 274 6.03 -4.15 30.82
CA SER A 274 5.66 -2.76 30.51
C SER A 274 5.54 -1.87 31.76
N THR A 275 5.22 -2.46 32.91
CA THR A 275 5.17 -1.82 34.22
C THR A 275 6.56 -1.57 34.79
N ARG A 276 7.45 -2.57 34.74
CA ARG A 276 8.77 -2.55 35.39
C ARG A 276 9.84 -1.81 34.58
N LYS A 277 9.75 -1.85 33.24
CA LYS A 277 10.68 -1.20 32.29
C LYS A 277 12.19 -1.51 32.47
N ARG A 278 12.55 -2.59 33.19
CA ARG A 278 13.94 -3.05 33.41
C ARG A 278 14.04 -4.58 33.36
N ILE A 279 15.21 -5.08 32.98
CA ILE A 279 15.58 -6.51 33.02
C ILE A 279 16.73 -6.67 34.01
N VAL A 280 16.68 -7.70 34.85
CA VAL A 280 17.79 -8.02 35.76
C VAL A 280 18.30 -9.42 35.47
N LEU A 281 19.59 -9.50 35.17
CA LEU A 281 20.35 -10.72 34.91
C LEU A 281 21.31 -10.95 36.08
N TYR A 282 21.39 -12.17 36.59
CA TYR A 282 22.36 -12.56 37.62
C TYR A 282 23.47 -13.45 37.02
N PRO A 283 24.54 -12.88 36.45
CA PRO A 283 25.71 -13.64 36.05
C PRO A 283 26.66 -13.86 37.22
N ARG A 284 27.19 -15.08 37.38
CA ARG A 284 28.28 -15.36 38.33
C ARG A 284 29.62 -14.88 37.74
N LEU A 285 30.13 -13.73 38.20
CA LEU A 285 31.49 -13.27 37.91
C LEU A 285 32.46 -13.74 39.00
N ALA A 286 33.50 -14.48 38.61
CA ALA A 286 34.56 -14.90 39.50
C ALA A 286 35.64 -13.81 39.57
N ARG A 287 35.53 -12.85 40.51
CA ARG A 287 36.70 -12.15 41.06
C ARG A 287 36.41 -11.40 42.35
N GLU A 288 37.30 -11.61 43.33
CA GLU A 288 37.46 -10.79 44.53
C GLU A 288 38.44 -9.66 44.24
N GLY A 289 38.10 -8.43 44.60
CA GLY A 289 39.04 -7.31 44.65
C GLY A 289 38.91 -6.30 43.50
N GLY A 290 38.24 -5.19 43.81
CA GLY A 290 38.22 -3.97 42.99
C GLY A 290 37.20 -2.99 43.56
N GLY A 291 37.65 -2.03 44.37
CA GLY A 291 36.80 -0.91 44.80
C GLY A 291 36.39 -0.07 43.59
N ALA A 292 35.09 0.20 43.45
CA ALA A 292 34.51 0.85 42.28
C ALA A 292 34.62 2.40 42.36
N PRO A 293 34.92 3.11 41.25
CA PRO A 293 34.80 4.56 41.18
C PRO A 293 33.34 5.01 40.95
N ARG A 294 33.00 6.19 41.46
CA ARG A 294 31.71 6.88 41.28
C ARG A 294 31.67 7.56 39.89
N TYR A 295 30.97 6.97 38.93
CA TYR A 295 30.80 7.51 37.56
C TYR A 295 29.35 7.93 37.22
N ALA A 296 28.54 8.24 38.25
CA ALA A 296 27.08 8.40 38.11
C ALA A 296 26.70 9.72 37.43
N ASP A 297 27.36 10.82 37.78
CA ASP A 297 26.92 12.18 37.41
C ASP A 297 27.13 12.44 35.91
N GLY A 298 28.26 12.03 35.33
CA GLY A 298 28.49 12.19 33.89
C GLY A 298 27.60 11.29 33.02
N THR A 299 27.26 10.10 33.48
CA THR A 299 26.36 9.19 32.73
C THR A 299 24.91 9.70 32.74
N LEU A 300 24.47 10.35 33.83
CA LEU A 300 23.16 11.01 33.91
C LEU A 300 23.05 12.19 32.93
N ALA A 301 24.09 13.03 32.82
CA ALA A 301 24.12 14.10 31.83
C ALA A 301 24.03 13.59 30.38
N HIS A 302 24.66 12.44 30.08
CA HIS A 302 24.54 11.82 28.75
C HIS A 302 23.15 11.20 28.52
N LEU A 303 22.50 10.67 29.55
CA LEU A 303 21.12 10.19 29.44
C LEU A 303 20.15 11.32 29.10
N GLU A 304 20.32 12.49 29.72
CA GLU A 304 19.55 13.68 29.36
C GLU A 304 19.82 14.09 27.91
N SER A 305 21.08 14.09 27.47
CA SER A 305 21.43 14.37 26.07
C SER A 305 20.83 13.36 25.09
N PHE A 306 20.87 12.06 25.40
CA PHE A 306 20.27 11.02 24.56
C PHE A 306 18.74 11.15 24.51
N ALA A 307 18.12 11.55 25.63
CA ALA A 307 16.69 11.79 25.72
C ALA A 307 16.26 13.01 24.87
N VAL A 308 17.04 14.10 24.90
CA VAL A 308 16.85 15.31 24.07
C VAL A 308 16.99 14.98 22.58
N GLU A 309 17.88 14.07 22.21
CA GLU A 309 18.04 13.60 20.83
C GLU A 309 16.99 12.56 20.39
N GLY A 310 16.08 12.16 21.28
CA GLY A 310 15.01 11.22 20.94
C GLY A 310 15.44 9.74 20.84
N LEU A 311 16.60 9.38 21.40
CA LEU A 311 17.09 8.00 21.39
C LEU A 311 16.50 7.22 22.57
N ARG A 312 16.22 5.92 22.34
CA ARG A 312 15.88 4.96 23.38
C ARG A 312 17.12 4.64 24.20
N THR A 313 17.09 5.05 25.46
CA THR A 313 18.21 4.79 26.36
C THR A 313 18.01 3.49 27.11
N LEU A 314 19.01 2.62 27.09
CA LEU A 314 19.10 1.42 27.92
C LEU A 314 20.23 1.62 28.91
N VAL A 315 19.93 1.45 30.20
CA VAL A 315 20.89 1.68 31.28
C VAL A 315 21.36 0.34 31.82
N PHE A 316 22.68 0.18 31.94
CA PHE A 316 23.30 -1.00 32.53
C PHE A 316 23.75 -0.66 33.95
N ALA A 317 23.25 -1.42 34.92
CA ALA A 317 23.63 -1.32 36.31
C ALA A 317 23.89 -2.72 36.89
N VAL A 318 24.85 -2.82 37.80
CA VAL A 318 25.26 -4.07 38.45
C VAL A 318 25.29 -3.89 39.96
N ALA A 319 25.02 -4.97 40.69
CA ALA A 319 25.24 -5.05 42.13
C ALA A 319 26.15 -6.25 42.43
N THR A 320 27.25 -6.00 43.14
CA THR A 320 28.16 -7.05 43.58
C THR A 320 27.59 -7.76 44.80
N ILE A 321 27.34 -9.07 44.68
CA ILE A 321 26.92 -9.92 45.78
C ILE A 321 28.15 -10.64 46.34
N PRO A 322 28.48 -10.53 47.65
CA PRO A 322 29.68 -11.15 48.21
C PRO A 322 29.69 -12.69 48.11
N THR A 323 30.82 -13.25 47.68
CA THR A 323 31.03 -14.69 47.42
C THR A 323 30.75 -15.59 48.63
N GLN A 324 30.88 -15.06 49.86
CA GLN A 324 30.61 -15.79 51.10
C GLN A 324 29.12 -16.12 51.30
N VAL A 325 28.22 -15.39 50.65
CA VAL A 325 26.76 -15.58 50.70
C VAL A 325 26.30 -16.76 49.84
N TYR A 326 27.08 -17.16 48.84
CA TYR A 326 26.66 -18.12 47.82
C TYR A 326 27.04 -19.59 48.13
N LYS A 327 28.04 -19.84 48.98
CA LYS A 327 28.45 -21.22 49.35
C LYS A 327 27.40 -21.96 50.20
N VAL A 328 26.46 -21.23 50.82
CA VAL A 328 25.46 -21.82 51.72
C VAL A 328 24.26 -22.40 50.95
N THR A 329 23.97 -21.91 49.74
CA THR A 329 22.80 -22.35 48.94
C THR A 329 22.99 -23.69 48.21
N GLN A 330 24.21 -24.20 48.06
CA GLN A 330 24.45 -25.51 47.43
C GLN A 330 24.41 -26.70 48.41
N LEU A 331 24.40 -26.45 49.72
CA LEU A 331 24.21 -27.47 50.74
C LEU A 331 22.72 -27.56 51.08
N HIS A 332 21.96 -28.22 50.21
CA HIS A 332 20.63 -28.68 50.57
C HIS A 332 20.75 -29.73 51.69
N GLY A 333 20.45 -29.31 52.93
CA GLY A 333 20.22 -30.18 54.07
C GLY A 333 21.44 -30.44 54.96
N ARG A 334 21.69 -29.55 55.93
CA ARG A 334 21.82 -29.88 57.37
C ARG A 334 22.17 -28.63 58.18
N THR A 335 21.35 -28.39 59.21
CA THR A 335 21.58 -27.56 60.41
C THR A 335 21.94 -26.09 60.22
N LEU A 336 20.89 -25.24 60.19
CA LEU A 336 20.92 -23.88 60.71
C LEU A 336 21.06 -23.95 62.24
N ASP A 337 22.26 -23.77 62.79
CA ASP A 337 22.42 -23.42 64.22
C ASP A 337 23.74 -22.72 64.58
N GLN A 338 24.64 -22.43 63.62
CA GLN A 338 25.99 -21.90 63.96
C GLN A 338 26.46 -20.64 63.22
N LEU A 339 25.58 -19.87 62.58
CA LEU A 339 25.99 -18.64 61.87
C LEU A 339 25.19 -17.40 62.31
N SER A 340 25.22 -17.11 63.61
CA SER A 340 24.67 -15.91 64.25
C SER A 340 25.64 -14.71 64.22
N GLY A 341 26.21 -14.41 63.04
CA GLY A 341 27.18 -13.32 62.89
C GLY A 341 27.14 -12.51 61.59
N CYS A 342 26.47 -12.98 60.53
CA CYS A 342 26.53 -12.33 59.22
C CYS A 342 25.17 -11.79 58.78
N LYS A 343 24.91 -10.51 59.06
CA LYS A 343 23.65 -9.79 58.72
C LYS A 343 23.32 -9.77 57.21
N LEU A 344 24.31 -9.98 56.35
CA LEU A 344 24.17 -10.00 54.89
C LEU A 344 23.88 -11.40 54.30
N LEU A 345 24.14 -12.47 55.08
CA LEU A 345 24.01 -13.87 54.65
C LEU A 345 22.54 -14.34 54.60
N LEU A 346 21.68 -13.74 55.43
CA LEU A 346 20.24 -14.03 55.50
C LEU A 346 19.47 -13.51 54.27
N THR A 347 19.88 -12.39 53.69
CA THR A 347 19.10 -11.65 52.67
C THR A 347 18.96 -12.35 51.30
N VAL A 348 19.96 -13.12 50.84
CA VAL A 348 19.94 -13.74 49.49
C VAL A 348 19.24 -15.11 49.48
N LEU A 349 19.43 -15.91 50.54
CA LEU A 349 18.70 -17.16 50.76
C LEU A 349 17.20 -16.93 50.93
N ASP A 350 16.84 -15.84 51.62
CA ASP A 350 15.46 -15.42 51.80
C ASP A 350 14.85 -14.91 50.49
N TRP A 351 15.63 -14.20 49.66
CA TRP A 351 15.18 -13.76 48.34
C TRP A 351 14.84 -14.91 47.41
N SER A 352 15.71 -15.93 47.25
CA SER A 352 15.45 -17.05 46.34
C SER A 352 14.18 -17.81 46.72
N ASN A 353 13.93 -17.99 48.02
CA ASN A 353 12.70 -18.61 48.50
C ASN A 353 11.47 -17.71 48.29
N THR A 354 11.62 -16.40 48.49
CA THR A 354 10.55 -15.41 48.27
C THR A 354 10.19 -15.31 46.78
N PHE A 355 11.20 -15.31 45.90
CA PHE A 355 11.03 -15.33 44.45
C PHE A 355 10.40 -16.64 43.98
N TYR A 356 10.82 -17.79 44.52
CA TYR A 356 10.19 -19.08 44.22
C TYR A 356 8.71 -19.08 44.62
N LYS A 357 8.38 -18.64 45.85
CA LYS A 357 6.99 -18.49 46.33
C LYS A 357 6.17 -17.53 45.46
N ALA A 358 6.77 -16.42 45.01
CA ALA A 358 6.14 -15.50 44.09
C ALA A 358 5.90 -16.12 42.71
N SER A 359 6.85 -16.91 42.20
CA SER A 359 6.79 -17.52 40.87
C SER A 359 5.69 -18.58 40.73
N ILE A 360 5.38 -19.30 41.83
CA ILE A 360 4.33 -20.33 41.90
C ILE A 360 2.97 -19.78 42.35
N ALA A 361 2.87 -18.48 42.65
CA ALA A 361 1.62 -17.88 43.12
C ALA A 361 0.57 -17.83 42.00
N ILE A 362 -0.67 -18.25 42.31
CA ILE A 362 -1.81 -18.21 41.37
C ILE A 362 -2.45 -16.82 41.33
N GLN A 363 -2.53 -16.13 42.46
CA GLN A 363 -3.10 -14.78 42.60
C GLN A 363 -2.02 -13.72 42.82
N ASN A 364 -2.16 -12.57 42.14
CA ASN A 364 -1.25 -11.42 42.17
C ASN A 364 0.22 -11.80 41.94
N ARG A 365 0.46 -12.74 41.02
CA ARG A 365 1.79 -13.24 40.69
C ARG A 365 2.74 -12.11 40.28
N GLU A 366 2.28 -11.21 39.41
CA GLU A 366 3.09 -10.09 38.90
C GLU A 366 3.55 -9.17 40.03
N GLN A 367 2.62 -8.78 40.91
CA GLN A 367 2.91 -7.91 42.06
C GLN A 367 3.89 -8.58 43.05
N LYS A 368 3.73 -9.88 43.33
CA LYS A 368 4.65 -10.62 44.21
C LYS A 368 6.05 -10.78 43.63
N ILE A 369 6.16 -10.96 42.32
CA ILE A 369 7.45 -11.01 41.62
C ILE A 369 8.12 -9.62 41.68
N GLU A 370 7.34 -8.55 41.56
CA GLU A 370 7.84 -7.18 41.69
C GLU A 370 8.32 -6.86 43.10
N GLU A 371 7.57 -7.22 44.14
CA GLU A 371 7.99 -7.10 45.54
C GLU A 371 9.28 -7.89 45.81
N ALA A 372 9.37 -9.12 45.29
CA ALA A 372 10.59 -9.91 45.39
C ALA A 372 11.76 -9.22 44.66
N ALA A 373 11.56 -8.68 43.46
CA ALA A 373 12.60 -7.98 42.71
C ALA A 373 13.14 -6.74 43.46
N LEU A 374 12.25 -5.95 44.08
CA LEU A 374 12.62 -4.74 44.83
C LEU A 374 13.55 -5.02 46.02
N LEU A 375 13.49 -6.21 46.63
CA LEU A 375 14.37 -6.56 47.76
C LEU A 375 15.85 -6.53 47.39
N ILE A 376 16.19 -6.83 46.14
CA ILE A 376 17.56 -6.95 45.66
C ILE A 376 17.97 -5.86 44.66
N GLU A 377 17.01 -5.09 44.14
CA GLU A 377 17.24 -3.91 43.29
C GLU A 377 17.62 -2.65 44.11
N ASN A 378 18.32 -2.82 45.23
CA ASN A 378 18.77 -1.73 46.09
C ASN A 378 20.27 -1.51 45.94
N ASN A 379 20.72 -0.25 45.97
CA ASN A 379 22.14 0.14 45.85
C ASN A 379 22.83 -0.32 44.56
N LEU A 380 22.12 -0.29 43.43
CA LEU A 380 22.68 -0.60 42.11
C LEU A 380 23.80 0.38 41.74
N GLN A 381 24.89 -0.13 41.16
CA GLN A 381 25.98 0.67 40.63
C GLN A 381 25.83 0.83 39.11
N LEU A 382 25.90 2.07 38.64
CA LEU A 382 25.75 2.41 37.22
C LEU A 382 27.05 2.08 36.45
N LEU A 383 26.98 1.21 35.45
CA LEU A 383 28.11 0.89 34.57
C LEU A 383 28.16 1.82 33.35
N GLY A 384 27.01 2.11 32.75
CA GLY A 384 26.91 2.92 31.55
C GLY A 384 25.51 2.93 30.94
N ALA A 385 25.35 3.65 29.85
CA ALA A 385 24.10 3.78 29.11
C ALA A 385 24.32 3.56 27.61
N THR A 386 23.38 2.92 26.95
CA THR A 386 23.31 2.79 25.49
C THR A 386 22.16 3.62 24.96
N ALA A 387 22.29 4.09 23.73
CA ALA A 387 21.26 4.82 23.01
C ALA A 387 20.99 4.09 21.69
N ILE A 388 19.77 3.58 21.58
CA ILE A 388 19.23 2.87 20.42
C ILE A 388 18.20 3.78 19.78
N GLU A 389 18.11 3.82 18.46
CA GLU A 389 17.08 4.60 17.78
C GLU A 389 15.71 3.93 17.97
N ASP A 390 14.92 4.33 18.98
CA ASP A 390 13.56 3.80 19.18
C ASP A 390 12.67 4.63 20.13
N LYS A 391 12.02 5.66 19.61
CA LYS A 391 10.89 6.29 20.30
C LYS A 391 9.67 6.30 19.43
N LEU A 392 8.68 5.44 19.67
CA LEU A 392 7.57 5.12 18.75
C LEU A 392 6.67 6.27 18.23
N GLN A 393 6.48 7.37 18.98
CA GLN A 393 5.68 8.54 18.55
C GLN A 393 6.55 9.65 17.94
N GLU A 394 7.65 10.06 18.63
CA GLU A 394 8.69 10.92 18.03
C GLU A 394 9.20 10.29 16.73
N THR A 395 9.26 8.96 16.62
CA THR A 395 9.67 8.25 15.41
C THR A 395 8.64 8.32 14.29
N ALA A 396 7.33 8.41 14.56
CA ALA A 396 6.37 8.68 13.48
C ALA A 396 6.60 10.08 12.87
N ILE A 397 6.82 11.09 13.72
CA ILE A 397 7.16 12.45 13.30
C ILE A 397 8.55 12.51 12.63
N ASN A 398 9.56 11.83 13.18
CA ASN A 398 10.91 11.77 12.64
C ASN A 398 10.96 11.00 11.31
N ILE A 399 10.15 9.95 11.15
CA ILE A 399 9.97 9.25 9.87
C ILE A 399 9.29 10.20 8.89
N ALA A 400 8.27 10.94 9.31
CA ALA A 400 7.62 11.91 8.43
C ALA A 400 8.59 13.04 8.00
N HIS A 401 9.47 13.51 8.89
CA HIS A 401 10.56 14.42 8.53
C HIS A 401 11.60 13.77 7.60
N SER A 402 12.00 12.53 7.88
CA SER A 402 12.99 11.80 7.06
C SER A 402 12.45 11.47 5.67
N ALA A 403 11.17 11.13 5.57
CA ALA A 403 10.43 10.92 4.33
C ALA A 403 10.06 12.22 3.62
N ARG A 404 10.37 13.39 4.23
CA ARG A 404 10.03 14.73 3.73
C ARG A 404 8.53 14.94 3.50
N LEU A 405 7.71 14.24 4.28
CA LEU A 405 6.27 14.50 4.36
C LEU A 405 6.02 15.79 5.15
N ILE A 406 6.86 16.07 6.15
CA ILE A 406 6.78 17.25 7.00
C ILE A 406 8.09 18.04 6.92
N HIS A 407 7.99 19.34 6.65
CA HIS A 407 9.14 20.25 6.66
C HIS A 407 9.42 20.77 8.08
N PRO A 408 10.67 21.15 8.43
CA PRO A 408 11.00 21.62 9.78
C PRO A 408 10.22 22.86 10.25
N HIS A 409 9.73 23.67 9.32
CA HIS A 409 8.94 24.89 9.59
C HIS A 409 7.43 24.67 9.42
N MET A 410 6.99 23.43 9.22
CA MET A 410 5.58 23.09 9.04
C MET A 410 4.89 23.07 10.41
N PRO A 411 3.79 23.81 10.62
CA PRO A 411 3.05 23.76 11.87
C PRO A 411 2.46 22.36 12.11
N LEU A 412 2.56 21.90 13.36
CA LEU A 412 2.06 20.60 13.80
C LEU A 412 0.84 20.78 14.72
N ILE A 413 -0.29 20.23 14.32
CA ILE A 413 -1.48 20.11 15.16
C ILE A 413 -1.40 18.78 15.91
N LEU A 414 -1.32 18.83 17.24
CA LEU A 414 -1.24 17.65 18.11
C LEU A 414 -2.56 17.50 18.87
N ILE A 415 -3.27 16.40 18.63
CA ILE A 415 -4.52 16.08 19.34
C ILE A 415 -4.29 14.82 20.18
N ASN A 416 -3.91 15.03 21.43
CA ASN A 416 -3.69 14.00 22.42
C ASN A 416 -4.55 14.30 23.65
N GLU A 417 -5.75 13.74 23.65
CA GLU A 417 -6.75 13.97 24.70
C GLU A 417 -7.24 12.62 25.24
N ASP A 418 -7.44 12.55 26.55
CA ASP A 418 -7.87 11.34 27.25
C ASP A 418 -9.40 11.26 27.44
N SER A 419 -10.12 12.34 27.11
CA SER A 419 -11.57 12.47 27.27
C SER A 419 -12.28 12.91 25.98
N LEU A 420 -13.55 12.57 25.85
CA LEU A 420 -14.38 12.96 24.70
C LEU A 420 -14.57 14.47 24.63
N ASP A 421 -14.87 15.10 25.77
CA ASP A 421 -15.08 16.55 25.85
C ASP A 421 -13.79 17.32 25.52
N GLY A 422 -12.64 16.87 26.05
CA GLY A 422 -11.35 17.44 25.70
C GLY A 422 -11.02 17.29 24.21
N THR A 423 -11.35 16.13 23.62
CA THR A 423 -11.20 15.90 22.17
C THR A 423 -12.07 16.86 21.36
N ARG A 424 -13.33 17.06 21.76
CA ARG A 424 -14.28 17.98 21.12
C ARG A 424 -13.76 19.41 21.16
N ASP A 425 -13.39 19.90 22.34
CA ASP A 425 -12.89 21.26 22.50
C ASP A 425 -11.59 21.48 21.73
N SER A 426 -10.71 20.47 21.69
CA SER A 426 -9.48 20.52 20.92
C SER A 426 -9.75 20.57 19.42
N ILE A 427 -10.62 19.71 18.88
CA ILE A 427 -10.99 19.73 17.46
C ILE A 427 -11.68 21.05 17.11
N ALA A 428 -12.63 21.53 17.92
CA ALA A 428 -13.34 22.77 17.66
C ALA A 428 -12.40 23.99 17.66
N ARG A 429 -11.44 24.04 18.60
CA ARG A 429 -10.44 25.10 18.68
C ARG A 429 -9.54 25.13 17.45
N HIS A 430 -8.99 23.98 17.06
CA HIS A 430 -8.15 23.89 15.86
C HIS A 430 -8.97 24.10 14.58
N ALA A 431 -10.22 23.66 14.52
CA ALA A 431 -11.10 23.93 13.37
C ALA A 431 -11.38 25.45 13.22
N ALA A 432 -11.53 26.17 14.34
CA ALA A 432 -11.72 27.62 14.34
C ALA A 432 -10.42 28.38 13.97
N GLU A 433 -9.28 28.01 14.55
CA GLU A 433 -7.98 28.65 14.28
C GLU A 433 -7.52 28.41 12.84
N PHE A 434 -7.66 27.19 12.34
CA PHE A 434 -7.19 26.83 10.99
C PHE A 434 -8.24 27.08 9.90
N GLY A 435 -9.49 27.41 10.28
CA GLY A 435 -10.54 27.91 9.39
C GLY A 435 -10.09 29.13 8.57
N ASP A 436 -9.32 30.03 9.19
CA ASP A 436 -8.76 31.21 8.53
C ASP A 436 -7.42 30.93 7.83
N SER A 437 -6.57 30.05 8.39
CA SER A 437 -5.29 29.63 7.78
C SER A 437 -5.46 28.84 6.47
N LEU A 438 -6.64 28.22 6.26
CA LEU A 438 -7.07 27.63 4.98
C LEU A 438 -7.07 28.64 3.81
N ARG A 439 -7.16 29.95 4.08
CA ARG A 439 -7.08 31.00 3.05
C ARG A 439 -5.64 31.40 2.70
N GLN A 440 -4.66 31.07 3.52
CA GLN A 440 -3.27 31.53 3.38
C GLN A 440 -2.28 30.47 2.84
N GLN A 441 -2.77 29.33 2.32
CA GLN A 441 -1.92 28.26 1.76
C GLN A 441 -0.86 27.69 2.71
N GLU A 442 -1.00 27.86 4.03
CA GLU A 442 -0.08 27.22 4.96
C GLU A 442 -0.35 25.71 5.03
N GLU A 443 0.68 24.93 4.73
CA GLU A 443 0.60 23.47 4.80
C GLU A 443 0.73 23.04 6.26
N VAL A 444 -0.28 22.36 6.80
CA VAL A 444 -0.30 21.92 8.22
C VAL A 444 -0.29 20.39 8.29
N ALA A 445 0.37 19.84 9.33
CA ALA A 445 0.38 18.41 9.60
C ALA A 445 -0.37 18.10 10.90
N LEU A 446 -1.28 17.14 10.84
CA LEU A 446 -2.10 16.68 11.96
C LEU A 446 -1.52 15.40 12.55
N VAL A 447 -1.41 15.34 13.87
CA VAL A 447 -0.95 14.17 14.63
C VAL A 447 -2.00 13.83 15.68
N ILE A 448 -2.46 12.58 15.68
CA ILE A 448 -3.49 12.08 16.59
C ILE A 448 -3.12 10.70 17.14
N ASP A 449 -3.33 10.47 18.44
CA ASP A 449 -3.11 9.15 19.05
C ASP A 449 -4.34 8.23 18.94
N GLY A 450 -4.12 6.92 19.00
CA GLY A 450 -5.17 5.91 18.79
C GLY A 450 -6.31 5.96 19.81
N ASN A 451 -6.02 6.39 21.04
CA ASN A 451 -7.04 6.59 22.07
C ASN A 451 -7.95 7.77 21.72
N THR A 452 -7.36 8.90 21.35
CA THR A 452 -8.09 10.12 20.96
C THR A 452 -8.85 9.93 19.64
N LEU A 453 -8.27 9.17 18.70
CA LEU A 453 -8.91 8.79 17.45
C LEU A 453 -10.22 8.04 17.70
N LYS A 454 -10.30 7.19 18.74
CA LYS A 454 -11.53 6.49 19.10
C LYS A 454 -12.67 7.47 19.43
N TYR A 455 -12.38 8.56 20.13
CA TYR A 455 -13.35 9.60 20.44
C TYR A 455 -13.69 10.43 19.19
N ALA A 456 -12.69 10.80 18.40
CA ALA A 456 -12.87 11.57 17.17
C ALA A 456 -13.71 10.83 16.11
N MET A 457 -13.63 9.50 16.08
CA MET A 457 -14.42 8.64 15.18
C MET A 457 -15.86 8.41 15.66
N GLY A 458 -16.24 8.92 16.84
CA GLY A 458 -17.62 8.91 17.32
C GLY A 458 -18.56 9.72 16.43
N CYS A 459 -19.84 9.34 16.38
CA CYS A 459 -20.83 9.91 15.45
C CYS A 459 -20.92 11.45 15.49
N ASP A 460 -20.72 12.04 16.67
CA ASP A 460 -20.89 13.49 16.87
C ASP A 460 -19.71 14.32 16.34
N LEU A 461 -18.48 13.79 16.38
CA LEU A 461 -17.24 14.53 16.04
C LEU A 461 -16.65 14.12 14.68
N LYS A 462 -17.11 13.00 14.12
CA LYS A 462 -16.55 12.40 12.90
C LYS A 462 -16.46 13.37 11.72
N LYS A 463 -17.46 14.25 11.57
CA LYS A 463 -17.49 15.22 10.47
C LYS A 463 -16.46 16.33 10.65
N GLU A 464 -16.41 16.93 11.85
CA GLU A 464 -15.43 17.99 12.18
C GLU A 464 -14.00 17.46 12.10
N PHE A 465 -13.77 16.25 12.60
CA PHE A 465 -12.47 15.58 12.48
C PHE A 465 -12.08 15.31 11.03
N LEU A 466 -13.03 14.88 10.19
CA LEU A 466 -12.77 14.66 8.78
C LEU A 466 -12.41 15.97 8.07
N ASP A 467 -13.14 17.06 8.33
CA ASP A 467 -12.87 18.35 7.72
C ASP A 467 -11.45 18.84 8.08
N LEU A 468 -11.03 18.65 9.33
CA LEU A 468 -9.65 18.92 9.78
C LEU A 468 -8.62 18.03 9.06
N CYS A 469 -8.92 16.74 8.86
CA CYS A 469 -8.05 15.83 8.11
C CYS A 469 -7.90 16.26 6.64
N LEU A 470 -8.98 16.71 5.99
CA LEU A 470 -8.97 17.15 4.60
C LEU A 470 -8.30 18.51 4.41
N ALA A 471 -8.30 19.34 5.45
CA ALA A 471 -7.56 20.60 5.50
C ALA A 471 -6.05 20.38 5.69
N SER A 472 -5.65 19.29 6.34
CA SER A 472 -4.25 18.98 6.61
C SER A 472 -3.55 18.37 5.38
N LYS A 473 -2.29 18.76 5.13
CA LYS A 473 -1.48 18.17 4.06
C LYS A 473 -1.06 16.74 4.38
N VAL A 474 -0.73 16.48 5.65
CA VAL A 474 -0.32 15.17 6.15
C VAL A 474 -1.05 14.87 7.45
N VAL A 475 -1.54 13.65 7.60
CA VAL A 475 -2.17 13.16 8.83
C VAL A 475 -1.39 11.95 9.34
N LEU A 476 -0.93 12.02 10.58
CA LEU A 476 -0.19 10.98 11.28
C LEU A 476 -1.06 10.41 12.40
N CYS A 477 -1.54 9.18 12.22
CA CYS A 477 -2.26 8.48 13.27
C CYS A 477 -1.32 7.52 14.00
N CYS A 478 -1.08 7.78 15.29
CA CYS A 478 -0.19 7.00 16.14
C CYS A 478 -0.96 5.92 16.92
N ARG A 479 -0.31 4.77 17.19
CA ARG A 479 -0.85 3.68 18.03
C ARG A 479 -2.25 3.19 17.63
N VAL A 480 -2.51 3.12 16.33
CA VAL A 480 -3.80 2.75 15.78
C VAL A 480 -3.94 1.24 15.66
N SER A 481 -5.05 0.69 16.13
CA SER A 481 -5.39 -0.73 15.94
C SER A 481 -5.78 -1.05 14.48
N PRO A 482 -5.70 -2.32 14.03
CA PRO A 482 -6.08 -2.71 12.67
C PRO A 482 -7.48 -2.26 12.25
N ILE A 483 -8.44 -2.30 13.17
CA ILE A 483 -9.83 -1.90 12.89
C ILE A 483 -9.96 -0.39 12.72
N GLN A 484 -9.30 0.39 13.57
CA GLN A 484 -9.29 1.85 13.45
C GLN A 484 -8.61 2.31 12.15
N LYS A 485 -7.56 1.62 11.69
CA LYS A 485 -6.95 1.89 10.37
C LYS A 485 -8.00 1.76 9.25
N ALA A 486 -8.79 0.69 9.28
CA ALA A 486 -9.85 0.47 8.30
C ALA A 486 -10.97 1.52 8.41
N GLU A 487 -11.36 1.92 9.62
CA GLU A 487 -12.39 2.95 9.85
C GLU A 487 -11.98 4.33 9.30
N VAL A 488 -10.70 4.70 9.44
CA VAL A 488 -10.18 5.95 8.87
C VAL A 488 -10.22 5.91 7.34
N VAL A 489 -9.79 4.81 6.73
CA VAL A 489 -9.87 4.63 5.27
C VAL A 489 -11.31 4.74 4.80
N ASP A 490 -12.24 4.10 5.51
CA ASP A 490 -13.66 4.15 5.18
C ASP A 490 -14.24 5.56 5.28
N MET A 491 -13.94 6.27 6.37
CA MET A 491 -14.40 7.63 6.59
C MET A 491 -14.01 8.54 5.43
N VAL A 492 -12.73 8.50 5.01
CA VAL A 492 -12.24 9.31 3.90
C VAL A 492 -12.83 8.86 2.56
N ALA A 493 -12.90 7.56 2.31
CA ALA A 493 -13.45 7.01 1.06
C ALA A 493 -14.94 7.34 0.88
N THR A 494 -15.74 7.18 1.93
CA THR A 494 -17.18 7.43 1.91
C THR A 494 -17.50 8.92 1.77
N ALA A 495 -16.76 9.78 2.47
CA ALA A 495 -17.03 11.21 2.43
C ALA A 495 -16.53 11.91 1.16
N THR A 496 -15.33 11.56 0.70
CA THR A 496 -14.75 12.20 -0.51
C THR A 496 -15.19 11.55 -1.80
N LYS A 497 -15.68 10.29 -1.76
CA LYS A 497 -15.93 9.42 -2.93
C LYS A 497 -14.72 9.27 -3.86
N ALA A 498 -13.52 9.63 -3.39
CA ALA A 498 -12.29 9.52 -4.14
C ALA A 498 -11.68 8.12 -3.99
N VAL A 499 -10.86 7.72 -4.96
CA VAL A 499 -10.16 6.43 -4.90
C VAL A 499 -9.07 6.49 -3.84
N THR A 500 -9.17 5.60 -2.86
CA THR A 500 -8.20 5.44 -1.78
C THR A 500 -7.31 4.22 -2.03
N LEU A 501 -6.02 4.37 -1.76
CA LEU A 501 -5.05 3.27 -1.80
C LEU A 501 -4.53 3.01 -0.39
N ALA A 502 -4.47 1.75 0.01
CA ALA A 502 -3.83 1.33 1.25
C ALA A 502 -2.63 0.44 0.95
N ILE A 503 -1.51 0.67 1.63
CA ILE A 503 -0.28 -0.11 1.50
C ILE A 503 0.24 -0.59 2.86
N GLY A 504 0.63 -1.87 2.94
CA GLY A 504 1.14 -2.50 4.15
C GLY A 504 1.86 -3.82 3.89
N ASP A 505 2.61 -4.31 4.89
CA ASP A 505 3.38 -5.57 4.86
C ASP A 505 2.77 -6.61 5.83
N GLY A 506 2.17 -6.15 6.92
CA GLY A 506 1.79 -7.01 8.04
C GLY A 506 0.32 -7.48 8.06
N ALA A 507 0.05 -8.46 8.93
CA ALA A 507 -1.29 -8.92 9.27
C ALA A 507 -2.21 -7.78 9.76
N ASN A 508 -1.62 -6.79 10.43
CA ASN A 508 -2.30 -5.63 11.00
C ASN A 508 -2.86 -4.68 9.91
N ASP A 509 -2.38 -4.79 8.68
CA ASP A 509 -2.76 -3.92 7.58
C ASP A 509 -3.83 -4.55 6.70
N VAL A 510 -4.13 -5.84 6.87
CA VAL A 510 -5.08 -6.58 6.04
C VAL A 510 -6.46 -5.90 6.04
N ALA A 511 -6.97 -5.50 7.21
CA ALA A 511 -8.26 -4.81 7.32
C ALA A 511 -8.26 -3.45 6.57
N MET A 512 -7.15 -2.71 6.64
CA MET A 512 -6.95 -1.44 5.94
C MET A 512 -6.90 -1.64 4.41
N ILE A 513 -6.13 -2.64 3.96
CA ILE A 513 -5.95 -3.03 2.55
C ILE A 513 -7.26 -3.49 1.93
N GLN A 514 -8.04 -4.29 2.65
CA GLN A 514 -9.34 -4.77 2.18
C GLN A 514 -10.39 -3.64 2.11
N ARG A 515 -10.32 -2.66 3.02
CA ARG A 515 -11.30 -1.56 3.07
C ARG A 515 -11.08 -0.48 2.02
N ALA A 516 -9.82 -0.25 1.60
CA ALA A 516 -9.47 0.72 0.56
C ALA A 516 -9.96 0.30 -0.84
N SER A 517 -10.13 1.27 -1.74
CA SER A 517 -10.48 0.99 -3.14
C SER A 517 -9.41 0.14 -3.84
N VAL A 518 -8.13 0.40 -3.55
CA VAL A 518 -7.00 -0.42 -4.02
C VAL A 518 -6.11 -0.80 -2.85
N GLY A 519 -5.82 -2.09 -2.71
CA GLY A 519 -4.92 -2.62 -1.70
C GLY A 519 -3.58 -3.04 -2.29
N VAL A 520 -2.48 -2.58 -1.71
CA VAL A 520 -1.11 -2.95 -2.10
C VAL A 520 -0.41 -3.65 -0.94
N GLY A 521 0.03 -4.88 -1.17
CA GLY A 521 0.84 -5.65 -0.23
C GLY A 521 2.32 -5.50 -0.56
N ILE A 522 3.15 -5.27 0.45
CA ILE A 522 4.60 -5.39 0.33
C ILE A 522 5.00 -6.84 0.60
N SER A 523 5.83 -7.42 -0.28
CA SER A 523 6.39 -8.76 -0.08
C SER A 523 7.62 -8.70 0.82
N GLY A 524 7.41 -8.63 2.14
CA GLY A 524 8.47 -8.61 3.15
C GLY A 524 8.82 -9.99 3.74
N VAL A 525 9.65 -9.96 4.78
CA VAL A 525 10.10 -11.14 5.54
C VAL A 525 9.11 -11.51 6.67
N GLU A 526 8.25 -10.57 7.08
CA GLU A 526 7.33 -10.71 8.22
C GLU A 526 6.06 -11.55 7.91
N GLY A 527 5.82 -11.89 6.64
CA GLY A 527 4.82 -12.87 6.23
C GLY A 527 4.08 -12.48 4.95
N LEU A 528 3.43 -13.46 4.30
CA LEU A 528 2.68 -13.25 3.04
C LEU A 528 1.22 -12.82 3.26
N GLN A 529 0.80 -12.50 4.48
CA GLN A 529 -0.62 -12.28 4.80
C GLN A 529 -1.18 -11.02 4.13
N ALA A 530 -0.47 -9.89 4.20
CA ALA A 530 -0.87 -8.67 3.50
C ALA A 530 -0.87 -8.88 1.98
N VAL A 531 0.16 -9.55 1.45
CA VAL A 531 0.28 -9.89 0.03
C VAL A 531 -0.91 -10.73 -0.45
N CYS A 532 -1.27 -11.78 0.28
CA CYS A 532 -2.38 -12.66 -0.07
C CYS A 532 -3.74 -11.93 -0.08
N ALA A 533 -3.92 -10.95 0.81
CA ALA A 533 -5.14 -10.15 0.93
C ALA A 533 -5.17 -8.88 0.06
N SER A 534 -4.06 -8.54 -0.60
CA SER A 534 -3.91 -7.34 -1.44
C SER A 534 -4.34 -7.57 -2.89
N ASP A 535 -4.63 -6.47 -3.59
CA ASP A 535 -4.94 -6.46 -5.03
C ASP A 535 -3.65 -6.48 -5.88
N TYR A 536 -2.60 -5.80 -5.40
CA TYR A 536 -1.28 -5.76 -6.02
C TYR A 536 -0.22 -6.10 -4.99
N SER A 537 0.77 -6.89 -5.39
CA SER A 537 1.94 -7.18 -4.58
C SER A 537 3.18 -6.55 -5.20
N ILE A 538 3.90 -5.77 -4.40
CA ILE A 538 5.20 -5.17 -4.76
C ILE A 538 6.27 -5.58 -3.76
N ALA A 539 7.52 -5.71 -4.19
CA ALA A 539 8.59 -6.07 -3.27
C ALA A 539 9.07 -4.90 -2.39
N GLN A 540 8.93 -3.65 -2.87
CA GLN A 540 9.47 -2.47 -2.22
C GLN A 540 8.56 -1.26 -2.43
N PHE A 541 8.48 -0.39 -1.41
CA PHE A 541 7.68 0.84 -1.48
C PHE A 541 8.03 1.74 -2.68
N ARG A 542 9.32 1.80 -3.09
CA ARG A 542 9.76 2.61 -4.24
C ARG A 542 9.03 2.29 -5.54
N PHE A 543 8.56 1.05 -5.71
CA PHE A 543 7.89 0.62 -6.93
C PHE A 543 6.47 1.15 -7.03
N LEU A 544 5.89 1.62 -5.93
CA LEU A 544 4.58 2.27 -5.92
C LEU A 544 4.55 3.50 -6.83
N LEU A 545 5.64 4.27 -6.88
CA LEU A 545 5.76 5.44 -7.75
C LEU A 545 5.55 5.09 -9.23
N ARG A 546 6.24 4.05 -9.71
CA ARG A 546 6.13 3.57 -11.09
C ARG A 546 4.81 2.84 -11.35
N LEU A 547 4.27 2.16 -10.34
CA LEU A 547 2.97 1.50 -10.45
C LEU A 547 1.85 2.52 -10.67
N LEU A 548 1.81 3.60 -9.91
CA LEU A 548 0.79 4.64 -10.03
C LEU A 548 1.01 5.54 -11.25
N LEU A 549 2.16 6.23 -11.30
CA LEU A 549 2.39 7.28 -12.28
C LEU A 549 2.51 6.74 -13.71
N VAL A 550 3.04 5.53 -13.90
CA VAL A 550 3.18 4.95 -15.25
C VAL A 550 2.02 4.02 -15.54
N HIS A 551 1.90 2.91 -14.81
CA HIS A 551 0.95 1.86 -15.16
C HIS A 551 -0.49 2.28 -14.90
N GLY A 552 -0.78 2.88 -13.73
CA GLY A 552 -2.11 3.37 -13.39
C GLY A 552 -2.64 4.39 -14.39
N ALA A 553 -1.84 5.43 -14.69
CA ALA A 553 -2.23 6.45 -15.66
C ALA A 553 -2.43 5.89 -17.08
N TRP A 554 -1.54 5.01 -17.54
CA TRP A 554 -1.69 4.37 -18.85
C TRP A 554 -2.93 3.47 -18.91
N ASN A 555 -3.15 2.63 -17.91
CA ASN A 555 -4.29 1.72 -17.86
C ASN A 555 -5.61 2.47 -17.82
N TYR A 556 -5.70 3.55 -17.03
CA TYR A 556 -6.86 4.45 -17.01
C TYR A 556 -7.15 5.02 -18.40
N ALA A 557 -6.14 5.59 -19.07
CA ALA A 557 -6.31 6.20 -20.40
C ALA A 557 -6.71 5.17 -21.47
N ARG A 558 -6.06 3.99 -21.45
CA ARG A 558 -6.31 2.88 -22.39
C ARG A 558 -7.74 2.36 -22.28
N ILE A 559 -8.17 2.03 -21.07
CA ILE A 559 -9.53 1.51 -20.82
C ILE A 559 -10.58 2.57 -21.17
N SER A 560 -10.35 3.84 -20.80
CA SER A 560 -11.26 4.94 -21.14
C SER A 560 -11.46 5.06 -22.66
N LYS A 561 -10.38 5.08 -23.44
CA LYS A 561 -10.46 5.14 -24.92
C LYS A 561 -11.11 3.90 -25.53
N LEU A 562 -10.78 2.72 -25.02
CA LEU A 562 -11.37 1.45 -25.47
C LEU A 562 -12.89 1.47 -25.32
N ILE A 563 -13.39 1.89 -24.15
CA ILE A 563 -14.82 1.95 -23.85
C ILE A 563 -15.50 2.98 -24.77
N LEU A 564 -14.95 4.19 -24.85
CA LEU A 564 -15.51 5.26 -25.70
C LEU A 564 -15.57 4.85 -27.17
N TYR A 565 -14.50 4.27 -27.71
CA TYR A 565 -14.47 3.79 -29.09
C TYR A 565 -15.45 2.64 -29.34
N SER A 566 -15.59 1.73 -28.38
CA SER A 566 -16.50 0.60 -28.48
C SER A 566 -17.97 1.04 -28.48
N PHE A 567 -18.35 2.06 -27.71
CA PHE A 567 -19.67 2.67 -27.83
C PHE A 567 -19.83 3.40 -29.16
N TYR A 568 -18.86 4.25 -29.52
CA TYR A 568 -18.90 5.03 -30.75
C TYR A 568 -19.13 4.16 -32.00
N LYS A 569 -18.39 3.06 -32.17
CA LYS A 569 -18.51 2.20 -33.35
C LYS A 569 -19.86 1.47 -33.42
N ASN A 570 -20.38 1.03 -32.28
CA ASN A 570 -21.68 0.34 -32.21
C ASN A 570 -22.83 1.31 -32.48
N ILE A 571 -22.83 2.46 -31.80
CA ILE A 571 -23.81 3.52 -32.05
C ILE A 571 -23.82 3.90 -33.55
N CYS A 572 -22.65 3.97 -34.19
CA CYS A 572 -22.56 4.38 -35.59
C CYS A 572 -23.27 3.39 -36.50
N LEU A 573 -22.98 2.09 -36.35
CA LEU A 573 -23.59 1.04 -37.17
C LEU A 573 -25.11 0.95 -36.97
N TYR A 574 -25.60 1.02 -35.73
CA TYR A 574 -27.03 0.82 -35.46
C TYR A 574 -27.86 2.07 -35.69
N VAL A 575 -27.26 3.26 -35.64
CA VAL A 575 -27.93 4.47 -36.14
C VAL A 575 -28.04 4.44 -37.67
N ILE A 576 -27.13 3.80 -38.40
CA ILE A 576 -27.32 3.58 -39.84
C ILE A 576 -28.59 2.74 -40.11
N GLU A 577 -28.84 1.70 -39.30
CA GLU A 577 -30.08 0.91 -39.38
C GLU A 577 -31.32 1.76 -39.03
N LEU A 578 -31.20 2.77 -38.15
CA LEU A 578 -32.26 3.73 -37.88
C LEU A 578 -32.56 4.60 -39.12
N TRP A 579 -31.53 5.10 -39.81
CA TRP A 579 -31.72 5.86 -41.05
C TRP A 579 -32.33 4.99 -42.16
N PHE A 580 -31.92 3.73 -42.25
CA PHE A 580 -32.50 2.78 -43.19
C PHE A 580 -33.96 2.45 -42.85
N ALA A 581 -34.30 2.38 -41.57
CA ALA A 581 -35.67 2.18 -41.14
C ALA A 581 -36.56 3.37 -41.55
N ILE A 582 -36.06 4.61 -41.49
CA ILE A 582 -36.76 5.78 -42.05
C ILE A 582 -36.95 5.65 -43.56
N TYR A 583 -35.91 5.25 -44.29
CA TYR A 583 -35.95 5.08 -45.76
C TYR A 583 -36.88 3.95 -46.22
N SER A 584 -36.99 2.87 -45.43
CA SER A 584 -37.79 1.67 -45.72
C SER A 584 -39.18 1.70 -45.07
N ALA A 585 -39.67 2.90 -44.71
CA ALA A 585 -40.98 3.13 -44.11
C ALA A 585 -41.25 2.31 -42.84
N TRP A 586 -40.22 2.16 -42.00
CA TRP A 586 -40.24 1.43 -40.76
C TRP A 586 -40.73 -0.01 -40.94
N SER A 587 -40.31 -0.70 -42.00
CA SER A 587 -40.69 -2.10 -42.23
C SER A 587 -40.02 -3.10 -41.27
N GLY A 588 -38.94 -2.70 -40.58
CA GLY A 588 -38.12 -3.58 -39.74
C GLY A 588 -37.10 -4.41 -40.54
N GLN A 589 -36.89 -4.09 -41.82
CA GLN A 589 -35.86 -4.71 -42.64
C GLN A 589 -34.45 -4.28 -42.20
N ILE A 590 -33.51 -5.23 -42.20
CA ILE A 590 -32.08 -4.98 -41.96
C ILE A 590 -31.40 -4.47 -43.24
N LEU A 591 -30.54 -3.45 -43.10
CA LEU A 591 -29.70 -2.97 -44.21
C LEU A 591 -28.54 -3.93 -44.47
N PHE A 592 -27.87 -4.34 -43.40
CA PHE A 592 -26.68 -5.20 -43.48
C PHE A 592 -27.07 -6.68 -43.49
N GLU A 593 -26.27 -7.48 -44.19
CA GLU A 593 -26.40 -8.93 -44.17
C GLU A 593 -26.17 -9.49 -42.75
N ARG A 594 -26.90 -10.56 -42.39
CA ARG A 594 -26.99 -11.07 -41.01
C ARG A 594 -25.63 -11.45 -40.42
N TRP A 595 -24.76 -12.10 -41.18
CA TRP A 595 -23.40 -12.42 -40.75
C TRP A 595 -22.52 -11.19 -40.61
N THR A 596 -22.71 -10.19 -41.46
CA THR A 596 -22.00 -8.90 -41.37
C THR A 596 -22.28 -8.20 -40.05
N ILE A 597 -23.55 -8.17 -39.60
CA ILE A 597 -23.94 -7.63 -38.29
C ILE A 597 -23.26 -8.43 -37.16
N GLY A 598 -23.30 -9.77 -37.23
CA GLY A 598 -22.67 -10.64 -36.22
C GLY A 598 -21.15 -10.51 -36.14
N PHE A 599 -20.47 -10.40 -37.29
CA PHE A 599 -19.02 -10.31 -37.38
C PHE A 599 -18.47 -8.89 -37.21
N TYR A 600 -19.30 -7.86 -37.29
CA TYR A 600 -18.86 -6.48 -37.11
C TYR A 600 -18.10 -6.28 -35.80
N ASN A 601 -18.70 -6.71 -34.68
CA ASN A 601 -18.11 -6.55 -33.35
C ASN A 601 -17.00 -7.56 -33.06
N LEU A 602 -17.09 -8.77 -33.61
CA LEU A 602 -16.19 -9.88 -33.29
C LEU A 602 -14.92 -9.90 -34.15
N ILE A 603 -15.04 -9.61 -35.46
CA ILE A 603 -13.96 -9.79 -36.44
C ILE A 603 -13.55 -8.44 -37.02
N PHE A 604 -14.49 -7.70 -37.62
CA PHE A 604 -14.13 -6.52 -38.43
C PHE A 604 -13.63 -5.35 -37.59
N THR A 605 -14.14 -5.19 -36.37
CA THR A 605 -13.82 -4.04 -35.52
C THR A 605 -13.32 -4.41 -34.11
N SER A 606 -12.93 -5.67 -33.87
CA SER A 606 -12.40 -6.11 -32.57
C SER A 606 -10.93 -5.73 -32.37
N MET A 607 -10.13 -5.69 -33.43
CA MET A 607 -8.70 -5.38 -33.33
C MET A 607 -8.39 -3.93 -32.90
N PRO A 608 -9.04 -2.88 -33.44
CA PRO A 608 -8.76 -1.50 -33.01
C PRO A 608 -8.95 -1.24 -31.50
N PRO A 609 -10.07 -1.62 -30.84
CA PRO A 609 -10.21 -1.40 -29.41
C PRO A 609 -9.20 -2.22 -28.59
N LEU A 610 -8.84 -3.43 -29.03
CA LEU A 610 -7.75 -4.20 -28.41
C LEU A 610 -6.40 -3.48 -28.54
N ALA A 611 -6.05 -2.99 -29.73
CA ALA A 611 -4.80 -2.28 -29.95
C ALA A 611 -4.71 -1.00 -29.11
N MET A 612 -5.79 -0.22 -29.03
CA MET A 612 -5.87 0.96 -28.16
C MET A 612 -5.78 0.58 -26.68
N GLY A 613 -6.41 -0.52 -26.26
CA GLY A 613 -6.38 -0.99 -24.87
C GLY A 613 -5.02 -1.52 -24.43
N LEU A 614 -4.23 -2.09 -25.33
CA LEU A 614 -2.96 -2.76 -25.01
C LEU A 614 -1.74 -1.88 -25.23
N PHE A 615 -1.68 -1.19 -26.38
CA PHE A 615 -0.44 -0.59 -26.86
C PHE A 615 -0.41 0.93 -26.80
N ASP A 616 -1.56 1.58 -26.58
CA ASP A 616 -1.62 3.04 -26.55
C ASP A 616 -0.77 3.61 -25.40
N LYS A 617 -0.03 4.68 -25.68
CA LYS A 617 0.87 5.34 -24.72
C LYS A 617 0.76 6.84 -24.92
N LEU A 618 0.25 7.54 -23.91
CA LEU A 618 0.18 9.01 -23.91
C LEU A 618 1.58 9.64 -23.91
N CYS A 619 2.49 9.13 -23.06
CA CYS A 619 3.85 9.63 -22.88
C CYS A 619 4.79 8.47 -22.54
N SER A 620 6.10 8.66 -22.69
CA SER A 620 7.10 7.68 -22.26
C SER A 620 7.12 7.52 -20.73
N PRO A 621 7.50 6.36 -20.19
CA PRO A 621 7.51 6.13 -18.75
C PRO A 621 8.52 7.04 -18.02
N GLU A 622 9.59 7.47 -18.70
CA GLU A 622 10.57 8.42 -18.16
C GLU A 622 9.94 9.79 -17.96
N ILE A 623 9.17 10.28 -18.96
CA ILE A 623 8.48 11.57 -18.88
C ILE A 623 7.43 11.56 -17.76
N MET A 624 6.66 10.47 -17.64
CA MET A 624 5.66 10.33 -16.56
C MET A 624 6.29 10.39 -15.16
N LEU A 625 7.50 9.86 -14.98
CA LEU A 625 8.23 9.94 -13.72
C LEU A 625 8.88 11.32 -13.48
N GLN A 626 9.32 12.00 -14.55
CA GLN A 626 9.87 13.35 -14.47
C GLN A 626 8.81 14.43 -14.25
N ARG A 627 7.58 14.22 -14.75
CA ARG A 627 6.46 15.16 -14.65
C ARG A 627 5.24 14.51 -13.99
N PRO A 628 5.23 14.36 -12.64
CA PRO A 628 4.11 13.75 -11.91
C PRO A 628 2.78 14.49 -12.08
N GLU A 629 2.80 15.78 -12.43
CA GLU A 629 1.61 16.61 -12.68
C GLU A 629 0.67 16.02 -13.74
N LEU A 630 1.20 15.25 -14.70
CA LEU A 630 0.39 14.59 -15.74
C LEU A 630 -0.63 13.61 -15.15
N TYR A 631 -0.38 13.08 -13.95
CA TYR A 631 -1.27 12.16 -13.24
C TYR A 631 -2.59 12.83 -12.81
N ILE A 632 -2.61 14.15 -12.62
CA ILE A 632 -3.80 14.91 -12.20
C ILE A 632 -4.95 14.74 -13.21
N THR A 633 -4.63 14.63 -14.51
CA THR A 633 -5.61 14.41 -15.58
C THR A 633 -6.44 13.14 -15.35
N SER A 634 -5.78 12.08 -14.87
CA SER A 634 -6.41 10.79 -14.56
C SER A 634 -7.19 10.87 -13.24
N GLN A 635 -6.63 11.52 -12.21
CA GLN A 635 -7.30 11.72 -10.91
C GLN A 635 -8.62 12.50 -11.02
N GLN A 636 -8.67 13.52 -11.88
CA GLN A 636 -9.86 14.35 -12.10
C GLN A 636 -10.90 13.69 -13.02
N SER A 637 -10.66 12.47 -13.48
CA SER A 637 -11.55 11.74 -14.40
C SER A 637 -11.87 12.52 -15.68
N LEU A 638 -10.89 13.25 -16.24
CA LEU A 638 -11.13 14.13 -17.39
C LEU A 638 -11.35 13.33 -18.70
N LEU A 639 -10.72 12.15 -18.83
CA LEU A 639 -10.79 11.33 -20.04
C LEU A 639 -12.11 10.54 -20.15
N PHE A 640 -12.74 10.22 -19.02
CA PHE A 640 -13.96 9.44 -18.98
C PHE A 640 -14.98 10.06 -18.04
N ASN A 641 -15.99 10.69 -18.63
CA ASN A 641 -17.14 11.26 -17.94
C ASN A 641 -18.36 11.24 -18.86
N VAL A 642 -19.54 11.55 -18.30
CA VAL A 642 -20.81 11.54 -19.05
C VAL A 642 -20.80 12.54 -20.21
N ARG A 643 -20.14 13.70 -20.08
CA ARG A 643 -20.06 14.70 -21.15
C ARG A 643 -19.23 14.19 -22.32
N VAL A 644 -18.05 13.64 -22.06
CA VAL A 644 -17.16 13.05 -23.07
C VAL A 644 -17.88 11.90 -23.78
N PHE A 645 -18.58 11.03 -23.06
CA PHE A 645 -19.39 9.98 -23.66
C PHE A 645 -20.39 10.54 -24.69
N TRP A 646 -21.13 11.59 -24.34
CA TRP A 646 -22.09 12.20 -25.26
C TRP A 646 -21.44 12.90 -26.45
N VAL A 647 -20.26 13.50 -26.28
CA VAL A 647 -19.49 14.06 -27.41
C VAL A 647 -19.13 12.94 -28.41
N TRP A 648 -18.66 11.79 -27.92
CA TRP A 648 -18.39 10.63 -28.78
C TRP A 648 -19.65 10.05 -29.42
N ALA A 649 -20.76 9.99 -28.69
CA ALA A 649 -22.04 9.55 -29.23
C ALA A 649 -22.58 10.50 -30.32
N MET A 650 -22.45 11.82 -30.14
CA MET A 650 -22.83 12.80 -31.18
C MET A 650 -21.92 12.72 -32.40
N ASN A 651 -20.61 12.50 -32.20
CA ASN A 651 -19.69 12.27 -33.31
C ASN A 651 -20.06 11.01 -34.10
N SER A 652 -20.47 9.95 -33.39
CA SER A 652 -20.99 8.71 -33.99
C SER A 652 -22.26 8.97 -34.82
N LEU A 653 -23.19 9.77 -34.29
CA LEU A 653 -24.39 10.18 -35.00
C LEU A 653 -24.04 10.93 -36.30
N LEU A 654 -23.13 11.91 -36.26
CA LEU A 654 -22.70 12.66 -37.44
C LEU A 654 -22.09 11.74 -38.50
N HIS A 655 -21.21 10.82 -38.10
CA HIS A 655 -20.61 9.86 -39.02
C HIS A 655 -21.64 8.90 -39.59
N SER A 656 -22.61 8.44 -38.81
CA SER A 656 -23.70 7.57 -39.30
C SER A 656 -24.53 8.24 -40.40
N VAL A 657 -24.80 9.55 -40.26
CA VAL A 657 -25.53 10.34 -41.27
C VAL A 657 -24.72 10.38 -42.56
N MET A 658 -23.42 10.70 -42.50
CA MET A 658 -22.57 10.72 -43.69
C MET A 658 -22.45 9.33 -44.33
N LEU A 659 -22.23 8.29 -43.54
CA LEU A 659 -22.03 6.92 -44.03
C LEU A 659 -23.29 6.30 -44.63
N PHE A 660 -24.49 6.75 -44.25
CA PHE A 660 -25.74 6.29 -44.85
C PHE A 660 -26.13 7.14 -46.07
N TRP A 661 -26.20 8.46 -45.91
CA TRP A 661 -26.76 9.34 -46.93
C TRP A 661 -25.81 9.57 -48.12
N LEU A 662 -24.49 9.47 -47.94
CA LEU A 662 -23.54 9.61 -49.04
C LEU A 662 -23.65 8.44 -50.04
N PRO A 663 -23.62 7.15 -49.63
CA PRO A 663 -23.89 6.04 -50.56
C PRO A 663 -25.28 6.12 -51.20
N VAL A 664 -26.32 6.48 -50.45
CA VAL A 664 -27.69 6.66 -51.00
C VAL A 664 -27.71 7.76 -52.06
N GLY A 665 -27.03 8.89 -51.83
CA GLY A 665 -26.90 9.98 -52.80
C GLY A 665 -26.15 9.56 -54.07
N LEU A 666 -25.09 8.77 -53.94
CA LEU A 666 -24.35 8.21 -55.07
C LEU A 666 -25.17 7.18 -55.86
N ALA A 667 -26.05 6.45 -55.17
CA ALA A 667 -26.92 5.42 -55.73
C ALA A 667 -28.29 5.92 -56.24
N GLN A 668 -28.47 7.23 -56.42
CA GLN A 668 -29.71 7.79 -56.98
C GLN A 668 -29.96 7.33 -58.44
N ASN A 669 -28.88 7.15 -59.21
CA ASN A 669 -28.98 6.55 -60.53
C ASN A 669 -29.01 5.02 -60.39
N PRO A 670 -30.02 4.32 -60.94
CA PRO A 670 -30.16 2.88 -60.78
C PRO A 670 -29.01 2.08 -61.40
N VAL A 671 -28.34 2.65 -62.42
CA VAL A 671 -27.19 2.05 -63.11
C VAL A 671 -25.89 2.54 -62.47
N LEU A 672 -25.42 1.80 -61.46
CA LEU A 672 -24.16 2.06 -60.76
C LEU A 672 -22.96 1.37 -61.42
N TRP A 673 -23.20 0.28 -62.14
CA TRP A 673 -22.14 -0.57 -62.67
C TRP A 673 -21.81 -0.20 -64.13
N PRO A 674 -20.52 -0.18 -64.52
CA PRO A 674 -20.12 0.00 -65.92
C PRO A 674 -20.69 -1.05 -66.89
N SER A 675 -21.16 -2.18 -66.35
CA SER A 675 -21.83 -3.25 -67.11
C SER A 675 -23.29 -2.91 -67.49
N GLY A 676 -23.82 -1.77 -67.05
CA GLY A 676 -25.23 -1.40 -67.26
C GLY A 676 -26.21 -2.10 -66.33
N LYS A 677 -25.73 -2.96 -65.43
CA LYS A 677 -26.58 -3.64 -64.42
C LYS A 677 -27.08 -2.63 -63.40
N ASP A 678 -28.33 -2.81 -63.00
CA ASP A 678 -28.91 -2.12 -61.88
C ASP A 678 -28.60 -2.84 -60.56
N GLY A 679 -28.44 -2.06 -59.51
CA GLY A 679 -28.31 -2.57 -58.16
C GLY A 679 -28.96 -1.56 -57.23
N GLY A 680 -30.19 -1.84 -56.80
CA GLY A 680 -30.85 -1.00 -55.79
C GLY A 680 -29.98 -0.83 -54.55
N VAL A 681 -30.29 0.14 -53.68
CA VAL A 681 -29.49 0.49 -52.49
C VAL A 681 -29.16 -0.74 -51.62
N HIS A 682 -30.06 -1.73 -51.56
CA HIS A 682 -29.86 -3.02 -50.88
C HIS A 682 -28.93 -3.98 -51.66
N ASN A 683 -28.95 -3.95 -52.99
CA ASN A 683 -28.20 -4.85 -53.87
C ASN A 683 -26.78 -4.35 -54.23
N SER A 684 -26.48 -3.05 -54.15
CA SER A 684 -25.24 -2.47 -54.67
C SER A 684 -24.15 -2.21 -53.62
N ALA A 685 -24.50 -1.87 -52.38
CA ALA A 685 -23.51 -1.46 -51.36
C ALA A 685 -23.21 -2.52 -50.28
N PHE A 686 -24.14 -3.44 -49.98
CA PHE A 686 -24.06 -4.28 -48.78
C PHE A 686 -24.29 -5.78 -49.00
N LYS A 687 -24.37 -6.22 -50.27
CA LYS A 687 -24.66 -7.61 -50.62
C LYS A 687 -23.40 -8.47 -50.66
N THR A 688 -23.34 -9.50 -49.82
CA THR A 688 -22.25 -10.49 -49.83
C THR A 688 -22.49 -11.55 -50.91
N VAL A 689 -21.40 -12.22 -51.34
CA VAL A 689 -21.39 -13.25 -52.39
C VAL A 689 -22.44 -14.36 -52.16
N SER A 690 -22.81 -14.67 -50.92
CA SER A 690 -23.81 -15.69 -50.56
C SER A 690 -25.23 -15.38 -51.07
N GLU A 691 -25.67 -14.12 -51.02
CA GLU A 691 -26.99 -13.72 -51.51
C GLU A 691 -27.02 -13.61 -53.03
N ALA A 692 -25.89 -13.26 -53.66
CA ALA A 692 -25.73 -13.32 -55.11
C ALA A 692 -25.78 -14.78 -55.62
N VAL A 693 -25.23 -15.74 -54.86
CA VAL A 693 -25.33 -17.18 -55.15
C VAL A 693 -26.79 -17.64 -55.00
N ARG A 694 -27.47 -17.27 -53.91
CA ARG A 694 -28.88 -17.62 -53.70
C ARG A 694 -29.80 -17.05 -54.79
N GLU A 695 -29.58 -15.81 -55.22
CA GLU A 695 -30.29 -15.23 -56.37
C GLU A 695 -29.96 -15.93 -57.68
N SER A 696 -28.71 -16.37 -57.87
CA SER A 696 -28.33 -17.15 -59.05
C SER A 696 -28.99 -18.54 -59.07
N GLU A 697 -29.15 -19.18 -57.91
CA GLU A 697 -29.88 -20.45 -57.76
C GLU A 697 -31.39 -20.27 -57.97
N ILE A 698 -31.98 -19.17 -57.47
CA ILE A 698 -33.39 -18.84 -57.69
C ILE A 698 -33.66 -18.52 -59.16
N LYS A 699 -32.76 -17.80 -59.84
CA LYS A 699 -32.85 -17.53 -61.29
C LYS A 699 -32.69 -18.77 -62.16
N GLN A 700 -32.10 -19.85 -61.64
CA GLN A 700 -31.96 -21.13 -62.35
C GLN A 700 -33.17 -22.06 -62.20
N ARG A 701 -34.11 -21.77 -61.29
CA ARG A 701 -35.33 -22.59 -61.11
C ARG A 701 -36.51 -21.99 -61.87
N ASP A 702 -37.35 -22.87 -62.43
CA ASP A 702 -38.54 -22.51 -63.18
C ASP A 702 -39.55 -21.80 -62.23
N PRO A 703 -40.02 -20.57 -62.53
CA PRO A 703 -40.89 -19.81 -61.63
C PRO A 703 -42.19 -20.54 -61.24
N ALA A 704 -42.66 -21.49 -62.06
CA ALA A 704 -43.83 -22.31 -61.76
C ALA A 704 -43.59 -23.31 -60.60
N GLU A 705 -42.38 -23.85 -60.45
CA GLU A 705 -42.05 -24.77 -59.35
C GLU A 705 -41.88 -24.05 -58.01
N LEU A 706 -41.35 -22.82 -58.03
CA LEU A 706 -41.20 -21.98 -56.84
C LEU A 706 -42.53 -21.53 -56.25
N LEU A 707 -43.54 -21.28 -57.09
CA LEU A 707 -44.90 -20.94 -56.68
C LEU A 707 -45.70 -22.14 -56.16
N ALA A 708 -45.30 -23.37 -56.53
CA ALA A 708 -45.96 -24.61 -56.13
C ALA A 708 -45.45 -25.18 -54.79
N GLN A 709 -44.36 -24.64 -54.23
CA GLN A 709 -43.89 -25.07 -52.91
C GLN A 709 -44.84 -24.57 -51.81
N PRO A 710 -45.31 -25.43 -50.90
CA PRO A 710 -46.09 -24.98 -49.76
C PRO A 710 -45.23 -24.02 -48.94
N ARG A 711 -45.74 -22.80 -48.75
CA ARG A 711 -45.14 -21.81 -47.85
C ARG A 711 -45.21 -22.35 -46.42
N HIS A 712 -44.21 -23.12 -46.02
CA HIS A 712 -44.07 -23.50 -44.62
C HIS A 712 -43.52 -22.32 -43.83
N SER A 713 -44.26 -22.03 -42.75
CA SER A 713 -44.13 -21.01 -41.70
C SER A 713 -42.74 -20.80 -41.15
#